data_AF-A0A7J8BRI2-F1
#
_entry.id   AF-A0A7J8BRI2-F1
#
_cell.length_a   1.000
_cell.length_b   1.000
_cell.length_c   1.000
_cell.angle_alpha   90.00
_cell.angle_beta   90.00
_cell.angle_gamma   90.00
#
_symmetry.space_group_name_H-M   'P 1'
#
loop_
_entity.id
_entity.type
_entity.pdbx_description
1 polymer ?
#
loop_
_entity_poly.entity_id
_entity_poly.type
_entity_poly.pdbx_seq_one_letter_code
_entity_poly.pdbx_strand_id
1 'polypeptide(L)'
;MVQFSTSEFRLTPHIDNLEVANSFAVTNAFCSQFSRGVYAIFGFYDKKSVNTITSFCGTLHVSFITPSFPTDGTHPFVIQMRPDLKGALLSLIEYYQWDKFAYLYDSDRGLSTLQAVLDSAAEKKWQVTAINVGNINNDKKDETYRSLFQDLELKKERRVILDCERDKVNDIVDQVITIGKHVKGYHYIIANLGFTDGDLLKIQFGGANVSGFQIVDYDDSLVSKFIERWSTLEEKEYPGAHTTTIKYTSALTYDAVQVMTEAFRNLRKQRIEISRRGNAGDCLANPAVPWGQGVEIERALKQVQVEGLSGNIKFDQNGKRINYTINIMELKTNGPRKIGYWSEVDKMVVTLTELPSGNDTSGLENKTVVVTTILESPYVMMKKNHEMLEGNERYEGYCVDLAAEIAKHCGFKYKLTIVGDGKYGARDADTKIWNGMVGELVYGKADIAIAPLTITLVREEVIDFSKPFMSLGISIMIKKPQKSKPGVFSFLDPLAYEIWMCIVFAYIGVSVVLFLVSRFSPYEWHTEEFEDGRETQSSESTNEFGIFNSLWFSLGAFMQQGCDISPRSLSGRIVGGVWWFFTLIIISSYTANLAAFLTVERMVSPIESAEDLSKQTEIAYGTLDSGSTKEFFRRSKIAVFDKMWTYMRSAEPSVFVRTTAEGVARVRKSKGKYAYLLESTMNEYIEQRKPCDTMKVGGNLDSKGYGIATPKGSSLSGVTFKTLLFVCCG
;
A
#
# COMPACT_ATOMS: atom_id res chain seq x y z
N MET A 1 -20.97 6.42 -55.38
CA MET A 1 -21.42 5.00 -55.48
C MET A 1 -20.28 4.15 -56.02
N VAL A 2 -19.50 3.48 -55.17
CA VAL A 2 -18.39 2.62 -55.62
C VAL A 2 -18.97 1.40 -56.35
N GLN A 3 -18.81 1.34 -57.67
CA GLN A 3 -19.23 0.20 -58.47
C GLN A 3 -18.34 -1.01 -58.17
N PHE A 4 -18.83 -1.96 -57.36
CA PHE A 4 -18.23 -3.28 -57.22
C PHE A 4 -18.61 -4.15 -58.43
N SER A 5 -18.03 -3.82 -59.58
CA SER A 5 -18.22 -4.55 -60.84
C SER A 5 -17.22 -5.70 -60.90
N THR A 6 -17.67 -6.94 -60.69
CA THR A 6 -16.93 -8.10 -61.20
C THR A 6 -17.33 -8.31 -62.67
N SER A 7 -16.45 -8.90 -63.49
CA SER A 7 -16.74 -9.21 -64.90
C SER A 7 -17.91 -10.20 -65.07
N GLU A 8 -18.35 -10.87 -64.01
CA GLU A 8 -19.31 -11.97 -64.03
C GLU A 8 -20.71 -11.59 -63.52
N PHE A 9 -20.82 -10.75 -62.48
CA PHE A 9 -22.09 -10.28 -61.92
C PHE A 9 -21.97 -8.95 -61.16
N ARG A 10 -23.11 -8.29 -60.91
CA ARG A 10 -23.22 -7.04 -60.13
C ARG A 10 -24.21 -7.20 -58.99
N LEU A 11 -23.89 -6.62 -57.84
CA LEU A 11 -24.81 -6.50 -56.71
C LEU A 11 -25.71 -5.28 -56.93
N THR A 12 -27.02 -5.43 -56.72
CA THR A 12 -27.98 -4.32 -56.79
C THR A 12 -28.50 -4.05 -55.38
N PRO A 13 -27.92 -3.09 -54.64
CA PRO A 13 -28.33 -2.81 -53.27
C PRO A 13 -29.65 -2.04 -53.23
N HIS A 14 -30.61 -2.55 -52.45
CA HIS A 14 -31.80 -1.79 -52.06
C HIS A 14 -31.62 -1.34 -50.61
N ILE A 15 -31.42 -0.05 -50.40
CA ILE A 15 -31.03 0.52 -49.10
C ILE A 15 -32.26 1.08 -48.39
N ASP A 16 -32.50 0.63 -47.16
CA ASP A 16 -33.51 1.18 -46.26
C ASP A 16 -32.82 1.92 -45.11
N ASN A 17 -33.03 3.23 -45.02
CA ASN A 17 -32.57 4.04 -43.90
C ASN A 17 -33.66 4.05 -42.82
N LEU A 18 -33.42 3.36 -41.70
CA LEU A 18 -34.40 3.18 -40.63
C LEU A 18 -33.75 3.21 -39.25
N GLU A 19 -34.57 3.39 -38.23
CA GLU A 19 -34.15 3.36 -36.83
C GLU A 19 -34.10 1.91 -36.32
N VAL A 20 -32.89 1.42 -36.02
CA VAL A 20 -32.65 0.01 -35.64
C VAL A 20 -33.19 -0.38 -34.26
N ALA A 21 -33.48 0.60 -33.40
CA ALA A 21 -34.05 0.38 -32.06
C ALA A 21 -35.55 0.03 -32.13
N ASN A 22 -36.25 0.44 -33.19
CA ASN A 22 -37.68 0.20 -33.36
C ASN A 22 -37.93 -1.10 -34.12
N SER A 23 -38.22 -2.18 -33.38
CA SER A 23 -38.47 -3.51 -33.97
C SER A 23 -39.61 -3.54 -34.98
N PHE A 24 -40.61 -2.65 -34.88
CA PHE A 24 -41.69 -2.57 -35.87
C PHE A 24 -41.20 -2.01 -37.21
N ALA A 25 -40.37 -0.97 -37.19
CA ALA A 25 -39.77 -0.41 -38.39
C ALA A 25 -38.85 -1.44 -39.08
N VAL A 26 -38.06 -2.17 -38.28
CA VAL A 26 -37.22 -3.29 -38.76
C VAL A 26 -38.08 -4.39 -39.39
N THR A 27 -39.21 -4.74 -38.78
CA THR A 27 -40.13 -5.76 -39.32
C THR A 27 -40.69 -5.34 -40.67
N ASN A 28 -41.18 -4.11 -40.80
CA ASN A 28 -41.75 -3.62 -42.05
C ASN A 28 -40.70 -3.56 -43.18
N ALA A 29 -39.48 -3.10 -42.87
CA ALA A 29 -38.38 -3.08 -43.83
C ALA A 29 -37.97 -4.51 -44.24
N PHE A 30 -37.87 -5.44 -43.30
CA PHE A 30 -37.58 -6.84 -43.59
C PHE A 30 -38.63 -7.44 -44.53
N CYS A 31 -39.91 -7.21 -44.25
CA CYS A 31 -41.02 -7.66 -45.09
C CYS A 31 -41.00 -7.04 -46.49
N SER A 32 -40.72 -5.73 -46.59
CA SER A 32 -40.54 -5.04 -47.88
C SER A 32 -39.43 -5.67 -48.71
N GLN A 33 -38.27 -5.93 -48.12
CA GLN A 33 -37.13 -6.59 -48.78
C GLN A 33 -37.44 -8.04 -49.16
N PHE A 34 -38.15 -8.77 -48.29
CA PHE A 34 -38.59 -10.13 -48.57
C PHE A 34 -39.55 -10.17 -49.77
N SER A 35 -40.58 -9.32 -49.80
CA SER A 35 -41.54 -9.24 -50.92
C SER A 35 -40.88 -8.83 -52.24
N ARG A 36 -39.81 -8.02 -52.19
CA ARG A 36 -38.96 -7.70 -53.35
C ARG A 36 -38.13 -8.89 -53.85
N GLY A 37 -38.02 -9.96 -53.07
CA GLY A 37 -37.30 -11.18 -53.43
C GLY A 37 -35.79 -11.04 -53.38
N VAL A 38 -35.25 -10.32 -52.38
CA VAL A 38 -33.79 -10.16 -52.23
C VAL A 38 -33.08 -11.48 -51.90
N TYR A 39 -31.80 -11.57 -52.30
CA TYR A 39 -31.00 -12.78 -52.14
C TYR A 39 -30.28 -12.90 -50.79
N ALA A 40 -29.98 -11.77 -50.17
CA ALA A 40 -29.35 -11.67 -48.86
C ALA A 40 -29.65 -10.28 -48.31
N ILE A 41 -29.68 -10.15 -47.00
CA ILE A 41 -29.86 -8.86 -46.32
C ILE A 41 -28.57 -8.54 -45.57
N PHE A 42 -28.04 -7.34 -45.76
CA PHE A 42 -26.93 -6.81 -44.98
C PHE A 42 -27.44 -5.65 -44.15
N GLY A 43 -27.13 -5.64 -42.85
CA GLY A 43 -27.57 -4.55 -41.98
C GLY A 43 -27.06 -4.63 -40.55
N PHE A 44 -27.42 -3.61 -39.78
CA PHE A 44 -27.18 -3.54 -38.36
C PHE A 44 -28.42 -3.99 -37.59
N TYR A 45 -28.22 -4.43 -36.34
CA TYR A 45 -29.30 -4.59 -35.37
C TYR A 45 -28.88 -4.03 -34.03
N ASP A 46 -29.88 -3.74 -33.21
CA ASP A 46 -29.75 -3.34 -31.83
C ASP A 46 -30.16 -4.51 -30.91
N LYS A 47 -29.86 -4.45 -29.60
CA LYS A 47 -30.28 -5.47 -28.62
C LYS A 47 -31.79 -5.64 -28.57
N LYS A 48 -32.56 -4.60 -28.90
CA LYS A 48 -34.04 -4.65 -28.98
C LYS A 48 -34.56 -5.35 -30.24
N SER A 49 -33.83 -5.28 -31.35
CA SER A 49 -34.27 -5.80 -32.66
C SER A 49 -33.59 -7.13 -33.06
N VAL A 50 -32.53 -7.55 -32.38
CA VAL A 50 -31.81 -8.80 -32.68
C VAL A 50 -32.71 -10.03 -32.68
N ASN A 51 -33.64 -10.13 -31.72
CA ASN A 51 -34.57 -11.26 -31.62
C ASN A 51 -35.59 -11.28 -32.78
N THR A 52 -35.98 -10.11 -33.27
CA THR A 52 -36.86 -9.98 -34.43
C THR A 52 -36.15 -10.48 -35.69
N ILE A 53 -34.92 -10.03 -35.94
CA ILE A 53 -34.14 -10.45 -37.10
C ILE A 53 -33.85 -11.96 -37.06
N THR A 54 -33.36 -12.48 -35.94
CA THR A 54 -33.02 -13.91 -35.84
C THR A 54 -34.25 -14.80 -36.02
N SER A 55 -35.42 -14.38 -35.52
CA SER A 55 -36.69 -15.09 -35.72
C SER A 55 -37.15 -15.13 -37.18
N PHE A 56 -37.11 -13.99 -37.88
CA PHE A 56 -37.49 -13.93 -39.29
C PHE A 56 -36.50 -14.68 -40.19
N CYS A 57 -35.20 -14.52 -39.97
CA CYS A 57 -34.16 -15.21 -40.74
C CYS A 57 -34.27 -16.73 -40.61
N GLY A 58 -34.50 -17.23 -39.40
CA GLY A 58 -34.70 -18.66 -39.15
C GLY A 58 -35.97 -19.22 -39.79
N THR A 59 -37.04 -18.43 -39.87
CA THR A 59 -38.34 -18.88 -40.42
C THR A 59 -38.35 -18.83 -41.95
N LEU A 60 -37.82 -17.77 -42.55
CA LEU A 60 -37.92 -17.50 -43.99
C LEU A 60 -36.69 -17.97 -44.78
N HIS A 61 -35.66 -18.47 -44.10
CA HIS A 61 -34.37 -18.90 -44.67
C HIS A 61 -33.70 -17.79 -45.49
N VAL A 62 -33.66 -16.58 -44.93
CA VAL A 62 -32.99 -15.41 -45.55
C VAL A 62 -31.70 -15.14 -44.81
N SER A 63 -30.57 -15.27 -45.50
CA SER A 63 -29.24 -15.00 -44.95
C SER A 63 -29.06 -13.52 -44.62
N PHE A 64 -28.74 -13.24 -43.36
CA PHE A 64 -28.50 -11.91 -42.82
C PHE A 64 -27.03 -11.74 -42.42
N ILE A 65 -26.36 -10.73 -42.96
CA ILE A 65 -24.95 -10.43 -42.71
C ILE A 65 -24.85 -9.14 -41.88
N THR A 66 -24.07 -9.14 -40.81
CA THR A 66 -24.02 -8.00 -39.90
C THR A 66 -22.65 -7.75 -39.25
N PRO A 67 -22.24 -6.47 -39.12
CA PRO A 67 -21.08 -6.06 -38.32
C PRO A 67 -21.42 -5.67 -36.86
N SER A 68 -22.67 -5.93 -36.43
CA SER A 68 -23.16 -5.68 -35.06
C SER A 68 -22.48 -6.60 -34.03
N PHE A 69 -22.80 -6.44 -32.75
CA PHE A 69 -22.25 -7.29 -31.68
C PHE A 69 -22.64 -8.77 -31.87
N PRO A 70 -21.83 -9.75 -31.45
CA PRO A 70 -22.16 -11.17 -31.61
C PRO A 70 -23.41 -11.59 -30.83
N THR A 71 -24.17 -12.57 -31.34
CA THR A 71 -25.36 -13.09 -30.64
C THR A 71 -25.01 -14.03 -29.49
N ASP A 72 -25.81 -13.99 -28.43
CA ASP A 72 -25.65 -14.86 -27.25
C ASP A 72 -25.89 -16.35 -27.58
N GLY A 73 -26.81 -16.66 -28.51
CA GLY A 73 -27.14 -18.01 -28.95
C GLY A 73 -26.59 -18.38 -30.33
N THR A 74 -26.83 -19.63 -30.75
CA THR A 74 -26.61 -20.12 -32.12
C THR A 74 -27.89 -19.90 -32.93
N HIS A 75 -27.83 -18.98 -33.90
CA HIS A 75 -28.97 -18.66 -34.77
C HIS A 75 -28.62 -18.99 -36.21
N PRO A 76 -29.42 -19.80 -36.92
CA PRO A 76 -29.19 -20.08 -38.33
C PRO A 76 -29.46 -18.84 -39.18
N PHE A 77 -28.89 -18.81 -40.38
CA PHE A 77 -29.00 -17.73 -41.38
C PHE A 77 -28.45 -16.38 -40.92
N VAL A 78 -27.56 -16.33 -39.92
CA VAL A 78 -26.91 -15.10 -39.46
C VAL A 78 -25.39 -15.21 -39.60
N ILE A 79 -24.77 -14.31 -40.35
CA ILE A 79 -23.33 -14.21 -40.53
C ILE A 79 -22.83 -12.96 -39.78
N GLN A 80 -21.96 -13.17 -38.80
CA GLN A 80 -21.52 -12.13 -37.87
C GLN A 80 -20.08 -11.74 -38.19
N MET A 81 -19.88 -10.54 -38.71
CA MET A 81 -18.55 -10.04 -39.11
C MET A 81 -17.71 -9.59 -37.91
N ARG A 82 -18.34 -9.30 -36.77
CA ARG A 82 -17.64 -8.89 -35.56
C ARG A 82 -17.14 -10.13 -34.80
N PRO A 83 -15.83 -10.27 -34.52
CA PRO A 83 -15.34 -11.34 -33.67
C PRO A 83 -15.76 -11.18 -32.21
N ASP A 84 -15.65 -12.26 -31.44
CA ASP A 84 -15.87 -12.23 -30.00
C ASP A 84 -14.68 -11.57 -29.27
N LEU A 85 -14.99 -10.67 -28.34
CA LEU A 85 -13.99 -9.94 -27.54
C LEU A 85 -13.75 -10.58 -26.16
N LYS A 86 -14.66 -11.47 -25.72
CA LYS A 86 -14.66 -12.02 -24.36
C LYS A 86 -13.33 -12.68 -23.99
N GLY A 87 -12.84 -13.57 -24.86
CA GLY A 87 -11.57 -14.28 -24.63
C GLY A 87 -10.35 -13.36 -24.56
N ALA A 88 -10.29 -12.35 -25.43
CA ALA A 88 -9.21 -11.36 -25.45
C ALA A 88 -9.21 -10.49 -24.19
N LEU A 89 -10.39 -10.05 -23.75
CA LEU A 89 -10.54 -9.23 -22.54
C LEU A 89 -10.10 -10.00 -21.28
N LEU A 90 -10.57 -11.24 -21.12
CA LEU A 90 -10.17 -12.08 -19.98
C LEU A 90 -8.67 -12.35 -19.96
N SER A 91 -8.06 -12.64 -21.12
CA SER A 91 -6.62 -12.85 -21.23
C SER A 91 -5.82 -11.59 -20.87
N LEU A 92 -6.33 -10.40 -21.21
CA LEU A 92 -5.67 -9.13 -20.86
C LEU A 92 -5.74 -8.84 -19.36
N ILE A 93 -6.87 -9.15 -18.70
CA ILE A 93 -7.02 -9.04 -17.24
C ILE A 93 -6.04 -9.98 -16.52
N GLU A 94 -5.91 -11.22 -17.02
CA GLU A 94 -4.94 -12.19 -16.49
C GLU A 94 -3.49 -11.75 -16.74
N TYR A 95 -3.17 -11.20 -17.92
CA TYR A 95 -1.84 -10.68 -18.24
C TYR A 95 -1.41 -9.57 -17.28
N TYR A 96 -2.31 -8.62 -16.98
CA TYR A 96 -2.04 -7.58 -16.00
C TYR A 96 -2.13 -8.04 -14.53
N GLN A 97 -2.51 -9.30 -14.29
CA GLN A 97 -2.68 -9.87 -12.95
C GLN A 97 -3.62 -9.04 -12.06
N TRP A 98 -4.74 -8.59 -12.62
CA TRP A 98 -5.73 -7.82 -11.86
C TRP A 98 -6.56 -8.74 -10.96
N ASP A 99 -6.74 -8.32 -9.71
CA ASP A 99 -7.52 -8.98 -8.66
C ASP A 99 -8.77 -8.19 -8.28
N LYS A 100 -8.71 -6.86 -8.35
CA LYS A 100 -9.79 -5.93 -8.03
C LYS A 100 -9.89 -4.82 -9.08
N PHE A 101 -11.10 -4.58 -9.60
CA PHE A 101 -11.37 -3.54 -10.60
C PHE A 101 -12.85 -3.16 -10.69
N ALA A 102 -13.12 -1.97 -11.25
CA ALA A 102 -14.47 -1.52 -11.61
C ALA A 102 -14.78 -1.82 -13.08
N TYR A 103 -16.02 -2.20 -13.37
CA TYR A 103 -16.48 -2.54 -14.72
C TYR A 103 -17.69 -1.67 -15.08
N LEU A 104 -17.46 -0.64 -15.90
CA LEU A 104 -18.49 0.26 -16.40
C LEU A 104 -19.00 -0.27 -17.73
N TYR A 105 -20.30 -0.55 -17.80
CA TYR A 105 -20.90 -1.17 -18.98
C TYR A 105 -22.16 -0.47 -19.46
N ASP A 106 -22.44 -0.64 -20.75
CA ASP A 106 -23.69 -0.21 -21.40
C ASP A 106 -24.52 -1.43 -21.82
N SER A 107 -25.84 -1.37 -21.62
CA SER A 107 -26.77 -2.45 -21.99
C SER A 107 -26.98 -2.59 -23.49
N ASP A 108 -26.70 -1.54 -24.27
CA ASP A 108 -27.01 -1.48 -25.70
C ASP A 108 -26.23 -2.52 -26.54
N ARG A 109 -25.03 -2.91 -26.08
CA ARG A 109 -24.20 -3.95 -26.73
C ARG A 109 -24.50 -5.38 -26.24
N GLY A 110 -25.43 -5.53 -25.31
CA GLY A 110 -25.71 -6.80 -24.62
C GLY A 110 -24.80 -7.05 -23.42
N LEU A 111 -25.17 -8.05 -22.61
CA LEU A 111 -24.54 -8.36 -21.31
C LEU A 111 -23.61 -9.59 -21.37
N SER A 112 -23.34 -10.11 -22.57
CA SER A 112 -22.54 -11.33 -22.79
C SER A 112 -21.12 -11.22 -22.22
N THR A 113 -20.49 -10.06 -22.42
CA THR A 113 -19.15 -9.73 -21.94
C THR A 113 -19.11 -9.66 -20.42
N LEU A 114 -20.08 -8.96 -19.84
CA LEU A 114 -20.24 -8.86 -18.38
C LEU A 114 -20.44 -10.23 -17.73
N GLN A 115 -21.30 -11.09 -18.29
CA GLN A 115 -21.53 -12.44 -17.79
C GLN A 115 -20.24 -13.26 -17.76
N ALA A 116 -19.48 -13.26 -18.86
CA ALA A 116 -18.21 -14.00 -18.93
C ALA A 116 -17.16 -13.50 -17.91
N VAL A 117 -17.11 -12.17 -17.67
CA VAL A 117 -16.24 -11.59 -16.64
C VAL A 117 -16.68 -11.98 -15.24
N LEU A 118 -17.98 -12.00 -14.94
CA LEU A 118 -18.50 -12.40 -13.63
C LEU A 118 -18.31 -13.90 -13.35
N ASP A 119 -18.49 -14.76 -14.35
CA ASP A 119 -18.24 -16.20 -14.23
C ASP A 119 -16.76 -16.47 -13.94
N SER A 120 -15.87 -15.81 -14.69
CA SER A 120 -14.42 -15.89 -14.47
C SER A 120 -14.00 -15.27 -13.14
N ALA A 121 -14.67 -14.22 -12.68
CA ALA A 121 -14.41 -13.59 -11.39
C ALA A 121 -14.74 -14.52 -10.23
N ALA A 122 -15.80 -15.34 -10.33
CA ALA A 122 -16.12 -16.34 -9.32
C ALA A 122 -15.05 -17.44 -9.25
N GLU A 123 -14.55 -17.90 -10.39
CA GLU A 123 -13.50 -18.93 -10.46
C GLU A 123 -12.15 -18.41 -9.93
N LYS A 124 -11.74 -17.22 -10.37
CA LYS A 124 -10.43 -16.60 -10.06
C LYS A 124 -10.43 -15.74 -8.80
N LYS A 125 -11.58 -15.63 -8.12
CA LYS A 125 -11.81 -14.82 -6.90
C LYS A 125 -11.54 -13.32 -7.10
N TRP A 126 -11.89 -12.78 -8.26
CA TRP A 126 -11.78 -11.34 -8.53
C TRP A 126 -12.87 -10.54 -7.82
N GLN A 127 -12.52 -9.34 -7.36
CA GLN A 127 -13.45 -8.37 -6.78
C GLN A 127 -13.87 -7.35 -7.84
N VAL A 128 -15.01 -7.61 -8.48
CA VAL A 128 -15.55 -6.77 -9.57
C VAL A 128 -16.65 -5.86 -9.05
N THR A 129 -16.52 -4.55 -9.23
CA THR A 129 -17.63 -3.60 -9.02
C THR A 129 -18.24 -3.23 -10.37
N ALA A 130 -19.34 -3.91 -10.76
CA ALA A 130 -20.03 -3.67 -12.02
C ALA A 130 -21.05 -2.53 -11.88
N ILE A 131 -21.01 -1.54 -12.77
CA ILE A 131 -21.90 -0.38 -12.75
C ILE A 131 -22.43 -0.11 -14.16
N ASN A 132 -23.76 0.00 -14.28
CA ASN A 132 -24.41 0.34 -15.54
C ASN A 132 -24.36 1.86 -15.76
N VAL A 133 -23.79 2.29 -16.89
CA VAL A 133 -23.66 3.70 -17.29
C VAL A 133 -24.54 4.07 -18.50
N GLY A 134 -25.26 3.10 -19.07
CA GLY A 134 -26.13 3.32 -20.24
C GLY A 134 -27.35 4.19 -19.94
N ASN A 135 -27.96 4.01 -18.77
CA ASN A 135 -29.22 4.66 -18.36
C ASN A 135 -29.10 6.14 -17.92
N ILE A 136 -27.94 6.76 -18.09
CA ILE A 136 -27.70 8.13 -17.66
C ILE A 136 -28.35 9.09 -18.68
N ASN A 137 -29.24 9.95 -18.20
CA ASN A 137 -29.85 11.00 -19.00
C ASN A 137 -28.84 12.11 -19.32
N ASN A 138 -28.88 12.63 -20.54
CA ASN A 138 -27.94 13.67 -20.99
C ASN A 138 -28.01 14.94 -20.13
N ASP A 139 -29.19 15.28 -19.59
CA ASP A 139 -29.39 16.50 -18.79
C ASP A 139 -28.71 16.49 -17.42
N LYS A 140 -28.49 15.31 -16.80
CA LYS A 140 -27.81 15.17 -15.49
C LYS A 140 -26.51 14.37 -15.58
N LYS A 141 -25.96 14.23 -16.78
CA LYS A 141 -24.80 13.41 -17.08
C LYS A 141 -23.55 13.81 -16.27
N ASP A 142 -23.31 15.11 -16.13
CA ASP A 142 -22.16 15.66 -15.40
C ASP A 142 -22.22 15.34 -13.89
N GLU A 143 -23.37 15.54 -13.24
CA GLU A 143 -23.56 15.25 -11.81
C GLU A 143 -23.48 13.75 -11.51
N THR A 144 -24.13 12.93 -12.35
CA THR A 144 -24.14 11.46 -12.17
C THR A 144 -22.75 10.85 -12.33
N TYR A 145 -21.94 11.30 -13.30
CA TYR A 145 -20.57 10.82 -13.43
C TYR A 145 -19.68 11.28 -12.26
N ARG A 146 -19.84 12.51 -11.75
CA ARG A 146 -19.12 12.94 -10.55
C ARG A 146 -19.48 12.08 -9.33
N SER A 147 -20.77 11.81 -9.12
CA SER A 147 -21.23 10.92 -8.04
C SER A 147 -20.66 9.51 -8.21
N LEU A 148 -20.69 8.97 -9.43
CA LEU A 148 -20.15 7.64 -9.75
C LEU A 148 -18.66 7.53 -9.38
N PHE A 149 -17.84 8.50 -9.78
CA PHE A 149 -16.41 8.49 -9.46
C PHE A 149 -16.12 8.80 -7.99
N GLN A 150 -17.01 9.48 -7.26
CA GLN A 150 -16.93 9.61 -5.81
C GLN A 150 -17.14 8.25 -5.12
N ASP A 151 -18.13 7.47 -5.57
CA ASP A 151 -18.37 6.11 -5.05
C ASP A 151 -17.19 5.17 -5.33
N LEU A 152 -16.58 5.29 -6.51
CA LEU A 152 -15.33 4.58 -6.83
C LEU A 152 -14.16 5.03 -5.96
N GLU A 153 -14.10 6.31 -5.57
CA GLU A 153 -13.05 6.81 -4.67
C GLU A 153 -13.23 6.36 -3.22
N LEU A 154 -14.47 6.11 -2.76
CA LEU A 154 -14.73 5.50 -1.44
C LEU A 154 -13.99 4.16 -1.30
N LYS A 155 -13.91 3.39 -2.38
CA LYS A 155 -13.15 2.12 -2.43
C LYS A 155 -11.70 2.30 -2.90
N LYS A 156 -11.28 3.53 -3.20
CA LYS A 156 -10.01 3.90 -3.86
C LYS A 156 -9.73 3.02 -5.09
N GLU A 157 -10.71 2.87 -5.97
CA GLU A 157 -10.52 2.14 -7.22
C GLU A 157 -9.49 2.84 -8.11
N ARG A 158 -8.62 2.05 -8.72
CA ARG A 158 -7.54 2.52 -9.61
C ARG A 158 -7.56 1.84 -10.98
N ARG A 159 -8.36 0.79 -11.13
CA ARG A 159 -8.45 -0.05 -12.32
C ARG A 159 -9.89 -0.04 -12.80
N VAL A 160 -10.12 0.43 -14.02
CA VAL A 160 -11.46 0.62 -14.57
C VAL A 160 -11.52 0.02 -15.98
N ILE A 161 -12.52 -0.81 -16.25
CA ILE A 161 -12.82 -1.34 -17.57
C ILE A 161 -14.03 -0.58 -18.12
N LEU A 162 -13.91 -0.08 -19.34
CA LEU A 162 -14.97 0.63 -20.07
C LEU A 162 -15.48 -0.26 -21.21
N ASP A 163 -16.66 -0.86 -21.02
CA ASP A 163 -17.39 -1.61 -22.06
C ASP A 163 -18.61 -0.82 -22.54
N CYS A 164 -18.34 0.20 -23.35
CA CYS A 164 -19.35 1.11 -23.86
C CYS A 164 -19.11 1.40 -25.35
N GLU A 165 -20.10 1.96 -26.03
CA GLU A 165 -19.87 2.47 -27.38
C GLU A 165 -18.89 3.64 -27.39
N ARG A 166 -18.27 3.90 -28.54
CA ARG A 166 -17.23 4.92 -28.71
C ARG A 166 -17.67 6.30 -28.20
N ASP A 167 -18.91 6.68 -28.47
CA ASP A 167 -19.42 8.00 -28.08
C ASP A 167 -19.52 8.12 -26.55
N LYS A 168 -20.02 7.08 -25.88
CA LYS A 168 -20.04 6.98 -24.41
C LYS A 168 -18.64 6.90 -23.79
N VAL A 169 -17.69 6.24 -24.45
CA VAL A 169 -16.28 6.22 -24.00
C VAL A 169 -15.71 7.64 -24.00
N ASN A 170 -15.91 8.41 -25.08
CA ASN A 170 -15.44 9.81 -25.14
C ASN A 170 -16.08 10.66 -24.03
N ASP A 171 -17.38 10.48 -23.79
CA ASP A 171 -18.10 11.18 -22.72
C ASP A 171 -17.54 10.89 -21.33
N ILE A 172 -17.28 9.62 -21.03
CA ILE A 172 -16.71 9.19 -19.75
C ILE A 172 -15.27 9.70 -19.63
N VAL A 173 -14.49 9.65 -20.71
CA VAL A 173 -13.10 10.12 -20.73
C VAL A 173 -13.03 11.63 -20.47
N ASP A 174 -13.88 12.44 -21.10
CA ASP A 174 -13.95 13.89 -20.85
C ASP A 174 -14.28 14.20 -19.39
N GLN A 175 -15.15 13.40 -18.78
CA GLN A 175 -15.47 13.51 -17.36
C GLN A 175 -14.29 13.11 -16.48
N VAL A 176 -13.63 11.98 -16.76
CA VAL A 176 -12.41 11.51 -16.07
C VAL A 176 -11.32 12.57 -16.08
N ILE A 177 -11.16 13.29 -17.19
CA ILE A 177 -10.22 14.40 -17.31
C ILE A 177 -10.64 15.57 -16.43
N THR A 178 -11.91 15.96 -16.49
CA THR A 178 -12.45 17.07 -15.69
C THR A 178 -12.26 16.86 -14.18
N ILE A 179 -12.40 15.62 -13.71
CA ILE A 179 -12.18 15.26 -12.28
C ILE A 179 -10.73 14.89 -11.94
N GLY A 180 -9.80 14.94 -12.91
CA GLY A 180 -8.38 14.68 -12.71
C GLY A 180 -8.05 13.21 -12.38
N LYS A 181 -8.83 12.25 -12.86
CA LYS A 181 -8.64 10.80 -12.62
C LYS A 181 -7.86 10.09 -13.75
N HIS A 182 -7.16 10.85 -14.58
CA HIS A 182 -6.23 10.34 -15.61
C HIS A 182 -4.76 10.36 -15.16
N VAL A 183 -4.48 10.61 -13.88
CA VAL A 183 -3.12 10.75 -13.35
C VAL A 183 -2.41 9.41 -13.16
N LYS A 184 -1.09 9.44 -12.93
CA LYS A 184 -0.31 8.26 -12.58
C LYS A 184 -0.94 7.51 -11.40
N GLY A 185 -1.07 6.20 -11.57
CA GLY A 185 -1.72 5.28 -10.62
C GLY A 185 -3.06 4.75 -11.11
N TYR A 186 -3.74 5.41 -12.06
CA TYR A 186 -4.93 4.87 -12.72
C TYR A 186 -4.58 4.02 -13.94
N HIS A 187 -5.41 3.01 -14.21
CA HIS A 187 -5.33 2.17 -15.39
C HIS A 187 -6.73 1.92 -15.96
N TYR A 188 -6.92 2.27 -17.24
CA TYR A 188 -8.17 2.07 -17.98
C TYR A 188 -8.00 1.01 -19.09
N ILE A 189 -8.97 0.11 -19.21
CA ILE A 189 -9.09 -0.82 -20.35
C ILE A 189 -10.34 -0.44 -21.16
N ILE A 190 -10.18 -0.17 -22.46
CA ILE A 190 -11.29 0.11 -23.39
C ILE A 190 -11.67 -1.20 -24.10
N ALA A 191 -12.85 -1.75 -23.79
CA ALA A 191 -13.33 -3.03 -24.30
C ALA A 191 -14.06 -2.90 -25.66
N ASN A 192 -13.40 -2.27 -26.63
CA ASN A 192 -13.87 -2.08 -28.00
C ASN A 192 -12.81 -2.57 -29.00
N LEU A 193 -13.22 -2.93 -30.21
CA LEU A 193 -12.33 -3.39 -31.29
C LEU A 193 -11.65 -2.24 -32.07
N GLY A 194 -11.98 -0.99 -31.75
CA GLY A 194 -11.42 0.21 -32.36
C GLY A 194 -10.83 1.13 -31.30
N PHE A 195 -9.71 0.74 -30.71
CA PHE A 195 -9.01 1.55 -29.70
C PHE A 195 -8.66 2.95 -30.20
N THR A 196 -8.20 3.05 -31.45
CA THR A 196 -7.77 4.29 -32.11
C THR A 196 -8.91 5.08 -32.75
N ASP A 197 -10.15 4.61 -32.65
CA ASP A 197 -11.34 5.30 -33.20
C ASP A 197 -11.80 6.48 -32.30
N GLY A 198 -11.38 6.49 -31.03
CA GLY A 198 -11.70 7.50 -30.03
C GLY A 198 -10.65 8.60 -29.91
N ASP A 199 -10.96 9.66 -29.15
CA ASP A 199 -10.02 10.76 -28.90
C ASP A 199 -9.05 10.41 -27.75
N LEU A 200 -7.96 9.74 -28.10
CA LEU A 200 -6.92 9.34 -27.14
C LEU A 200 -5.95 10.47 -26.79
N LEU A 201 -5.90 11.55 -27.56
CA LEU A 201 -4.93 12.64 -27.39
C LEU A 201 -5.14 13.35 -26.04
N LYS A 202 -6.40 13.48 -25.61
CA LYS A 202 -6.77 14.15 -24.36
C LYS A 202 -6.21 13.48 -23.09
N ILE A 203 -6.01 12.15 -23.12
CA ILE A 203 -5.52 11.36 -21.98
C ILE A 203 -4.06 10.93 -22.13
N GLN A 204 -3.45 11.11 -23.30
CA GLN A 204 -2.08 10.69 -23.62
C GLN A 204 -1.02 11.24 -22.66
N PHE A 205 -1.19 12.48 -22.20
CA PHE A 205 -0.24 13.14 -21.29
C PHE A 205 -0.69 13.11 -19.82
N GLY A 206 -1.78 12.41 -19.49
CA GLY A 206 -2.34 12.37 -18.14
C GLY A 206 -1.48 11.58 -17.15
N GLY A 207 -0.81 10.52 -17.60
CA GLY A 207 0.03 9.64 -16.79
C GLY A 207 -0.63 8.33 -16.34
N ALA A 208 -1.95 8.16 -16.56
CA ALA A 208 -2.63 6.88 -16.44
C ALA A 208 -2.26 5.93 -17.60
N ASN A 209 -2.23 4.62 -17.32
CA ASN A 209 -2.05 3.63 -18.37
C ASN A 209 -3.40 3.36 -19.02
N VAL A 210 -3.46 3.37 -20.35
CA VAL A 210 -4.69 3.09 -21.09
C VAL A 210 -4.42 2.03 -22.14
N SER A 211 -5.16 0.92 -22.06
CA SER A 211 -5.04 -0.20 -22.99
C SER A 211 -6.37 -0.50 -23.66
N GLY A 212 -6.34 -1.20 -24.79
CA GLY A 212 -7.52 -1.60 -25.51
C GLY A 212 -7.20 -2.51 -26.69
N PHE A 213 -8.21 -2.72 -27.54
CA PHE A 213 -8.14 -3.70 -28.61
C PHE A 213 -8.31 -3.06 -29.98
N GLN A 214 -7.60 -3.59 -30.96
CA GLN A 214 -7.65 -3.11 -32.32
C GLN A 214 -7.73 -4.28 -33.29
N ILE A 215 -8.76 -4.29 -34.14
CA ILE A 215 -8.94 -5.32 -35.16
C ILE A 215 -8.36 -4.91 -36.53
N VAL A 216 -8.36 -3.61 -36.84
CA VAL A 216 -7.79 -3.09 -38.09
C VAL A 216 -6.33 -2.75 -37.86
N ASP A 217 -5.43 -3.52 -38.48
CA ASP A 217 -4.00 -3.28 -38.40
C ASP A 217 -3.56 -2.32 -39.51
N TYR A 218 -3.19 -1.09 -39.14
CA TYR A 218 -2.78 -0.07 -40.12
C TYR A 218 -1.41 -0.35 -40.72
N ASP A 219 -0.60 -1.22 -40.09
CA ASP A 219 0.71 -1.62 -40.61
C ASP A 219 0.61 -2.64 -41.76
N ASP A 220 -0.57 -3.25 -41.96
CA ASP A 220 -0.77 -4.18 -43.06
C ASP A 220 -0.82 -3.43 -44.41
N SER A 221 -0.13 -3.99 -45.41
CA SER A 221 -0.04 -3.47 -46.77
C SER A 221 -1.40 -3.34 -47.45
N LEU A 222 -2.36 -4.23 -47.15
CA LEU A 222 -3.72 -4.18 -47.71
C LEU A 222 -4.47 -2.98 -47.14
N VAL A 223 -4.40 -2.80 -45.82
CA VAL A 223 -5.03 -1.69 -45.11
C VAL A 223 -4.39 -0.36 -45.50
N SER A 224 -3.07 -0.28 -45.60
CA SER A 224 -2.34 0.91 -46.05
C SER A 224 -2.81 1.39 -47.43
N LYS A 225 -2.92 0.48 -48.42
CA LYS A 225 -3.46 0.80 -49.76
C LYS A 225 -4.92 1.26 -49.70
N PHE A 226 -5.72 0.66 -48.82
CA PHE A 226 -7.10 1.10 -48.61
C PHE A 226 -7.16 2.51 -48.02
N ILE A 227 -6.29 2.84 -47.05
CA ILE A 227 -6.23 4.17 -46.42
C ILE A 227 -5.73 5.25 -47.39
N GLU A 228 -4.74 4.96 -48.24
CA GLU A 228 -4.32 5.87 -49.32
C GLU A 228 -5.49 6.22 -50.25
N ARG A 229 -6.33 5.24 -50.57
CA ARG A 229 -7.55 5.49 -51.35
C ARG A 229 -8.63 6.19 -50.54
N TRP A 230 -8.85 5.81 -49.30
CA TRP A 230 -9.90 6.35 -48.43
C TRP A 230 -9.69 7.84 -48.11
N SER A 231 -8.44 8.22 -47.88
CA SER A 231 -8.02 9.60 -47.60
C SER A 231 -8.12 10.51 -48.83
N THR A 232 -8.13 9.98 -50.06
CA THR A 232 -8.26 10.77 -51.29
C THR A 232 -9.71 10.94 -51.77
N LEU A 233 -10.67 10.24 -51.15
CA LEU A 233 -12.08 10.40 -51.48
C LEU A 233 -12.63 11.78 -51.04
N GLU A 234 -13.53 12.34 -51.83
CA GLU A 234 -14.17 13.62 -51.51
C GLU A 234 -15.25 13.43 -50.42
N GLU A 235 -15.15 14.21 -49.35
CA GLU A 235 -16.07 14.16 -48.20
C GLU A 235 -17.53 14.47 -48.58
N LYS A 236 -17.77 15.25 -49.64
CA LYS A 236 -19.11 15.55 -50.13
C LYS A 236 -19.81 14.33 -50.74
N GLU A 237 -19.06 13.46 -51.43
CA GLU A 237 -19.62 12.24 -52.01
C GLU A 237 -19.69 11.11 -50.97
N TYR A 238 -18.69 11.05 -50.08
CA TYR A 238 -18.58 10.05 -49.01
C TYR A 238 -18.42 10.74 -47.65
N PRO A 239 -19.54 11.06 -46.96
CA PRO A 239 -19.49 11.73 -45.66
C PRO A 239 -18.68 10.94 -44.63
N GLY A 240 -17.72 11.60 -43.97
CA GLY A 240 -16.82 10.97 -43.01
C GLY A 240 -15.69 10.12 -43.64
N ALA A 241 -15.53 10.16 -44.97
CA ALA A 241 -14.27 9.81 -45.63
C ALA A 241 -13.28 11.00 -45.57
N HIS A 242 -12.11 10.89 -46.21
CA HIS A 242 -11.02 11.89 -46.13
C HIS A 242 -10.28 11.92 -44.77
N THR A 243 -10.29 10.80 -44.04
CA THR A 243 -9.58 10.63 -42.77
C THR A 243 -8.42 9.63 -42.92
N THR A 244 -7.43 9.71 -42.03
CA THR A 244 -6.30 8.75 -41.96
C THR A 244 -6.66 7.45 -41.26
N THR A 245 -7.81 7.41 -40.58
CA THR A 245 -8.33 6.24 -39.86
C THR A 245 -9.73 5.88 -40.35
N ILE A 246 -10.13 4.64 -40.13
CA ILE A 246 -11.47 4.14 -40.43
C ILE A 246 -12.05 3.45 -39.19
N LYS A 247 -13.35 3.63 -38.95
CA LYS A 247 -14.04 2.93 -37.86
C LYS A 247 -14.03 1.43 -38.09
N TYR A 248 -13.84 0.65 -37.02
CA TYR A 248 -13.84 -0.82 -37.16
C TYR A 248 -15.17 -1.35 -37.71
N THR A 249 -16.32 -0.72 -37.42
CA THR A 249 -17.62 -1.10 -37.97
C THR A 249 -17.72 -0.87 -39.48
N SER A 250 -17.11 0.21 -39.97
CA SER A 250 -17.01 0.51 -41.40
C SER A 250 -16.04 -0.46 -42.11
N ALA A 251 -14.93 -0.81 -41.47
CA ALA A 251 -14.01 -1.83 -41.98
C ALA A 251 -14.71 -3.21 -42.11
N LEU A 252 -15.46 -3.63 -41.09
CA LEU A 252 -16.26 -4.85 -41.16
C LEU A 252 -17.36 -4.80 -42.23
N THR A 253 -17.91 -3.61 -42.52
CA THR A 253 -18.89 -3.42 -43.60
C THR A 253 -18.26 -3.60 -44.97
N TYR A 254 -17.05 -3.07 -45.17
CA TYR A 254 -16.27 -3.28 -46.39
C TYR A 254 -15.95 -4.77 -46.61
N ASP A 255 -15.48 -5.43 -45.56
CA ASP A 255 -15.18 -6.87 -45.58
C ASP A 255 -16.45 -7.71 -45.83
N ALA A 256 -17.60 -7.29 -45.33
CA ALA A 256 -18.87 -7.99 -45.54
C ALA A 256 -19.26 -8.04 -47.04
N VAL A 257 -19.03 -6.94 -47.76
CA VAL A 257 -19.28 -6.87 -49.21
C VAL A 257 -18.33 -7.80 -49.97
N GLN A 258 -17.08 -7.91 -49.53
CA GLN A 258 -16.09 -8.85 -50.09
C GLN A 258 -16.53 -10.30 -49.87
N VAL A 259 -16.95 -10.66 -48.65
CA VAL A 259 -17.47 -12.00 -48.33
C VAL A 259 -18.70 -12.33 -49.16
N MET A 260 -19.65 -11.40 -49.26
CA MET A 260 -20.87 -11.58 -50.05
C MET A 260 -20.57 -11.79 -51.54
N THR A 261 -19.61 -11.03 -52.08
CA THR A 261 -19.17 -11.17 -53.48
C THR A 261 -18.51 -12.54 -53.71
N GLU A 262 -17.61 -12.98 -52.82
CA GLU A 262 -16.96 -14.28 -52.99
C GLU A 262 -17.95 -15.45 -52.84
N ALA A 263 -18.94 -15.34 -51.95
CA ALA A 263 -19.99 -16.35 -51.80
C ALA A 263 -20.80 -16.54 -53.10
N PHE A 264 -21.26 -15.45 -53.73
CA PHE A 264 -21.99 -15.53 -54.99
C PHE A 264 -21.12 -15.99 -56.17
N ARG A 265 -19.83 -15.64 -56.15
CA ARG A 265 -18.86 -16.18 -57.12
C ARG A 265 -18.72 -17.70 -56.97
N ASN A 266 -18.64 -18.22 -55.75
CA ASN A 266 -18.54 -19.66 -55.49
C ASN A 266 -19.81 -20.42 -55.89
N LEU A 267 -20.99 -19.86 -55.64
CA LEU A 267 -22.27 -20.44 -56.09
C LEU A 267 -22.31 -20.60 -57.63
N ARG A 268 -21.83 -19.59 -58.36
CA ARG A 268 -21.73 -19.66 -59.83
C ARG A 268 -20.69 -20.68 -60.30
N LYS A 269 -19.51 -20.75 -59.66
CA LYS A 269 -18.49 -21.77 -59.96
C LYS A 269 -19.04 -23.19 -59.77
N GLN A 270 -19.87 -23.40 -58.75
CA GLN A 270 -20.55 -24.67 -58.47
C GLN A 270 -21.76 -24.93 -59.39
N ARG A 271 -22.09 -24.01 -60.31
CA ARG A 271 -23.25 -24.07 -61.22
C ARG A 271 -24.59 -24.23 -60.50
N ILE A 272 -24.71 -23.67 -59.30
CA ILE A 272 -25.97 -23.64 -58.54
C ILE A 272 -26.80 -22.45 -59.02
N GLU A 273 -27.94 -22.71 -59.64
CA GLU A 273 -28.87 -21.67 -60.04
C GLU A 273 -29.68 -21.18 -58.84
N ILE A 274 -29.43 -19.93 -58.44
CA ILE A 274 -30.18 -19.26 -57.36
C ILE A 274 -31.40 -18.49 -57.86
N SER A 275 -31.74 -18.56 -59.15
CA SER A 275 -32.83 -17.78 -59.77
C SER A 275 -34.18 -18.09 -59.11
N ARG A 276 -34.84 -17.05 -58.60
CA ARG A 276 -36.16 -17.16 -57.97
C ARG A 276 -37.22 -17.37 -59.07
N ARG A 277 -38.01 -18.46 -58.98
CA ARG A 277 -39.05 -18.81 -59.97
C ARG A 277 -40.40 -18.08 -59.78
N GLY A 278 -40.49 -17.12 -58.85
CA GLY A 278 -41.69 -16.31 -58.57
C GLY A 278 -41.49 -15.29 -57.44
N ASN A 279 -42.47 -14.42 -57.20
CA ASN A 279 -42.45 -13.46 -56.08
C ASN A 279 -42.50 -14.20 -54.75
N ALA A 280 -41.76 -13.71 -53.74
CA ALA A 280 -41.67 -14.37 -52.43
C ALA A 280 -42.98 -14.33 -51.62
N GLY A 281 -43.92 -13.45 -51.98
CA GLY A 281 -45.18 -13.26 -51.28
C GLY A 281 -45.04 -12.31 -50.08
N ASP A 282 -46.03 -12.39 -49.18
CA ASP A 282 -46.00 -11.68 -47.90
C ASP A 282 -45.10 -12.43 -46.91
N CYS A 283 -44.31 -11.69 -46.12
CA CYS A 283 -43.51 -12.24 -45.03
C CYS A 283 -44.39 -12.88 -43.93
N LEU A 284 -45.65 -12.47 -43.84
CA LEU A 284 -46.65 -12.98 -42.88
C LEU A 284 -47.54 -14.10 -43.47
N ALA A 285 -47.16 -14.71 -44.60
CA ALA A 285 -47.87 -15.85 -45.15
C ALA A 285 -47.99 -16.98 -44.11
N ASN A 286 -49.15 -17.64 -44.03
CA ASN A 286 -49.41 -18.69 -43.05
C ASN A 286 -49.95 -19.98 -43.73
N PRO A 287 -49.16 -21.06 -43.85
CA PRO A 287 -47.76 -21.17 -43.43
C PRO A 287 -46.81 -20.47 -44.40
N ALA A 288 -45.74 -19.86 -43.87
CA ALA A 288 -44.72 -19.21 -44.69
C ALA A 288 -43.93 -20.27 -45.47
N VAL A 289 -43.72 -20.07 -46.77
CA VAL A 289 -42.90 -20.94 -47.61
C VAL A 289 -41.45 -20.46 -47.53
N PRO A 290 -40.53 -21.22 -46.90
CA PRO A 290 -39.15 -20.80 -46.78
C PRO A 290 -38.46 -20.74 -48.13
N TRP A 291 -37.40 -19.96 -48.23
CA TRP A 291 -36.62 -19.93 -49.45
C TRP A 291 -35.77 -21.19 -49.62
N GLY A 292 -36.16 -22.05 -50.55
CA GLY A 292 -35.49 -23.33 -50.82
C GLY A 292 -34.02 -23.26 -51.23
N GLN A 293 -33.51 -22.13 -51.76
CA GLN A 293 -32.08 -21.94 -52.08
C GLN A 293 -31.35 -21.09 -51.03
N GLY A 294 -32.05 -20.63 -49.99
CA GLY A 294 -31.45 -19.86 -48.90
C GLY A 294 -30.41 -20.66 -48.12
N VAL A 295 -30.65 -21.97 -47.96
CA VAL A 295 -29.73 -22.91 -47.28
C VAL A 295 -28.41 -23.02 -48.03
N GLU A 296 -28.46 -23.10 -49.37
CA GLU A 296 -27.27 -23.14 -50.24
C GLU A 296 -26.48 -21.84 -50.17
N ILE A 297 -27.17 -20.69 -50.09
CA ILE A 297 -26.52 -19.38 -49.93
C ILE A 297 -25.86 -19.25 -48.57
N GLU A 298 -26.53 -19.66 -47.50
CA GLU A 298 -25.95 -19.68 -46.16
C GLU A 298 -24.70 -20.59 -46.12
N ARG A 299 -24.78 -21.78 -46.71
CA ARG A 299 -23.65 -22.71 -46.82
C ARG A 299 -22.48 -22.08 -47.58
N ALA A 300 -22.76 -21.43 -48.71
CA ALA A 300 -21.74 -20.75 -49.50
C ALA A 300 -21.08 -19.60 -48.72
N LEU A 301 -21.86 -18.80 -47.98
CA LEU A 301 -21.36 -17.72 -47.12
C LEU A 301 -20.43 -18.24 -46.02
N LYS A 302 -20.81 -19.32 -45.33
CA LYS A 302 -20.00 -19.92 -44.25
C LYS A 302 -18.70 -20.56 -44.75
N GLN A 303 -18.66 -20.99 -46.01
CA GLN A 303 -17.46 -21.56 -46.64
C GLN A 303 -16.47 -20.53 -47.17
N VAL A 304 -16.83 -19.24 -47.19
CA VAL A 304 -15.92 -18.20 -47.65
C VAL A 304 -14.74 -18.06 -46.69
N GLN A 305 -13.55 -18.05 -47.26
CA GLN A 305 -12.32 -17.65 -46.59
C GLN A 305 -11.61 -16.60 -47.44
N VAL A 306 -11.46 -15.39 -46.89
CA VAL A 306 -10.84 -14.25 -47.57
C VAL A 306 -10.03 -13.42 -46.57
N GLU A 307 -9.01 -12.74 -47.07
CA GLU A 307 -8.27 -11.71 -46.34
C GLU A 307 -8.90 -10.34 -46.62
N GLY A 308 -9.21 -9.59 -45.55
CA GLY A 308 -9.83 -8.26 -45.60
C GLY A 308 -9.14 -7.26 -44.67
N LEU A 309 -9.80 -6.14 -44.38
CA LEU A 309 -9.29 -5.11 -43.47
C LEU A 309 -9.21 -5.58 -42.02
N SER A 310 -10.04 -6.56 -41.65
CA SER A 310 -10.02 -7.22 -40.34
C SER A 310 -9.16 -8.49 -40.30
N GLY A 311 -8.23 -8.64 -41.25
CA GLY A 311 -7.37 -9.81 -41.43
C GLY A 311 -8.11 -11.01 -42.00
N ASN A 312 -7.73 -12.21 -41.57
CA ASN A 312 -8.33 -13.46 -42.03
C ASN A 312 -9.80 -13.57 -41.57
N ILE A 313 -10.70 -13.84 -42.52
CA ILE A 313 -12.12 -14.01 -42.27
C ILE A 313 -12.48 -15.47 -42.54
N LYS A 314 -12.96 -16.16 -41.51
CA LYS A 314 -13.48 -17.52 -41.57
C LYS A 314 -14.65 -17.67 -40.59
N PHE A 315 -15.63 -18.49 -40.94
CA PHE A 315 -16.82 -18.71 -40.13
C PHE A 315 -16.92 -20.15 -39.63
N ASP A 316 -17.59 -20.33 -38.49
CA ASP A 316 -18.01 -21.63 -37.99
C ASP A 316 -19.34 -22.09 -38.65
N GLN A 317 -19.86 -23.23 -38.20
CA GLN A 317 -21.14 -23.77 -38.67
C GLN A 317 -22.34 -22.87 -38.32
N ASN A 318 -22.19 -21.92 -37.40
CA ASN A 318 -23.24 -21.01 -36.93
C ASN A 318 -23.09 -19.59 -37.51
N GLY A 319 -22.07 -19.32 -38.33
CA GLY A 319 -21.81 -17.98 -38.88
C GLY A 319 -21.08 -17.03 -37.92
N LYS A 320 -20.48 -17.53 -36.83
CA LYS A 320 -19.56 -16.79 -35.96
C LYS A 320 -18.16 -16.78 -36.55
N ARG A 321 -17.42 -15.68 -36.38
CA ARG A 321 -16.02 -15.60 -36.82
C ARG A 321 -15.12 -16.46 -35.95
N ILE A 322 -14.20 -17.16 -36.60
CA ILE A 322 -13.15 -17.99 -36.01
C ILE A 322 -11.81 -17.70 -36.69
N ASN A 323 -10.71 -18.09 -36.06
CA ASN A 323 -9.36 -17.90 -36.61
C ASN A 323 -9.08 -16.43 -37.00
N TYR A 324 -9.44 -15.54 -36.08
CA TYR A 324 -9.19 -14.10 -36.16
C TYR A 324 -8.12 -13.70 -35.16
N THR A 325 -7.49 -12.56 -35.41
CA THR A 325 -6.44 -12.00 -34.56
C THR A 325 -6.88 -10.64 -34.05
N ILE A 326 -6.77 -10.40 -32.74
CA ILE A 326 -7.03 -9.09 -32.14
C ILE A 326 -5.71 -8.52 -31.65
N ASN A 327 -5.35 -7.33 -32.11
CA ASN A 327 -4.17 -6.64 -31.61
C ASN A 327 -4.47 -5.98 -30.26
N ILE A 328 -3.52 -6.09 -29.33
CA ILE A 328 -3.59 -5.44 -28.03
C ILE A 328 -2.74 -4.18 -28.11
N MET A 329 -3.37 -3.05 -27.83
CA MET A 329 -2.79 -1.72 -27.95
C MET A 329 -2.66 -1.09 -26.57
N GLU A 330 -1.56 -0.37 -26.35
CA GLU A 330 -1.34 0.45 -25.16
C GLU A 330 -1.02 1.88 -25.59
N LEU A 331 -1.63 2.86 -24.92
CA LEU A 331 -1.34 4.27 -25.13
C LEU A 331 -0.05 4.66 -24.40
N LYS A 332 0.93 5.14 -25.17
CA LYS A 332 2.18 5.70 -24.67
C LYS A 332 2.28 7.18 -25.05
N THR A 333 3.32 7.86 -24.55
CA THR A 333 3.55 9.29 -24.81
C THR A 333 3.76 9.60 -26.30
N ASN A 334 4.23 8.65 -27.10
CA ASN A 334 4.40 8.78 -28.55
C ASN A 334 3.16 8.37 -29.37
N GLY A 335 2.08 7.92 -28.71
CA GLY A 335 0.85 7.46 -29.33
C GLY A 335 0.51 6.01 -28.99
N PRO A 336 -0.53 5.44 -29.64
CA PRO A 336 -0.91 4.05 -29.45
C PRO A 336 0.16 3.11 -30.03
N ARG A 337 0.56 2.09 -29.25
CA ARG A 337 1.55 1.09 -29.64
C ARG A 337 1.00 -0.32 -29.46
N LYS A 338 1.26 -1.19 -30.43
CA LYS A 338 0.96 -2.62 -30.36
C LYS A 338 1.93 -3.31 -29.39
N ILE A 339 1.40 -4.00 -28.39
CA ILE A 339 2.19 -4.78 -27.41
C ILE A 339 2.11 -6.29 -27.65
N GLY A 340 1.10 -6.74 -28.38
CA GLY A 340 0.87 -8.15 -28.66
C GLY A 340 -0.35 -8.40 -29.51
N TYR A 341 -0.66 -9.66 -29.71
CA TYR A 341 -1.90 -10.10 -30.33
C TYR A 341 -2.55 -11.20 -29.52
N TRP A 342 -3.85 -11.37 -29.73
CA TRP A 342 -4.66 -12.44 -29.18
C TRP A 342 -5.27 -13.28 -30.30
N SER A 343 -5.16 -14.59 -30.14
CA SER A 343 -5.78 -15.60 -31.01
C SER A 343 -6.59 -16.57 -30.16
N GLU A 344 -7.64 -17.18 -30.73
CA GLU A 344 -8.47 -18.17 -30.04
C GLU A 344 -7.66 -19.40 -29.56
N VAL A 345 -6.60 -19.76 -30.31
CA VAL A 345 -5.77 -20.94 -30.02
C VAL A 345 -4.62 -20.58 -29.09
N ASP A 346 -3.88 -19.53 -29.43
CA ASP A 346 -2.62 -19.17 -28.74
C ASP A 346 -2.85 -18.28 -27.50
N LYS A 347 -4.11 -17.87 -27.26
CA LYS A 347 -4.46 -16.84 -26.27
C LYS A 347 -3.66 -15.56 -26.52
N MET A 348 -3.21 -14.88 -25.47
CA MET A 348 -2.42 -13.65 -25.58
C MET A 348 -0.95 -13.96 -25.77
N VAL A 349 -0.40 -13.51 -26.91
CA VAL A 349 1.03 -13.59 -27.22
C VAL A 349 1.60 -12.18 -27.29
N VAL A 350 2.58 -11.90 -26.42
CA VAL A 350 3.27 -10.61 -26.40
C VAL A 350 4.27 -10.60 -27.55
N THR A 351 4.08 -9.71 -28.51
CA THR A 351 4.99 -9.53 -29.64
C THR A 351 5.99 -8.47 -29.25
N LEU A 352 6.90 -8.84 -28.36
CA LEU A 352 8.07 -8.01 -28.12
C LEU A 352 8.92 -8.10 -29.39
N THR A 353 8.90 -7.07 -30.22
CA THR A 353 10.09 -6.72 -31.03
C THR A 353 11.16 -6.21 -30.07
N GLU A 354 11.58 -7.09 -29.16
CA GLU A 354 12.78 -7.01 -28.36
C GLU A 354 13.52 -8.31 -28.67
N LEU A 355 14.27 -8.30 -29.77
CA LEU A 355 15.53 -9.04 -29.75
C LEU A 355 16.26 -8.55 -28.49
N PRO A 356 16.73 -9.44 -27.59
CA PRO A 356 17.53 -9.06 -26.45
C PRO A 356 18.91 -8.62 -26.94
N SER A 357 18.99 -7.46 -27.58
CA SER A 357 20.21 -6.74 -27.85
C SER A 357 20.67 -6.09 -26.56
N GLY A 358 21.10 -6.89 -25.59
CA GLY A 358 22.08 -6.59 -24.53
C GLY A 358 22.04 -5.26 -23.75
N ASN A 359 21.01 -4.42 -23.86
CA ASN A 359 21.07 -3.02 -23.43
C ASN A 359 19.75 -2.47 -22.85
N ASP A 360 18.79 -3.33 -22.50
CA ASP A 360 17.57 -2.92 -21.78
C ASP A 360 17.79 -2.78 -20.27
N THR A 361 18.81 -2.00 -19.91
CA THR A 361 18.77 -1.13 -18.74
C THR A 361 17.99 0.18 -19.03
N SER A 362 17.70 0.46 -20.31
CA SER A 362 17.18 1.75 -20.80
C SER A 362 15.74 2.11 -20.38
N GLY A 363 14.85 1.12 -20.18
CA GLY A 363 13.47 1.35 -19.74
C GLY A 363 13.36 1.83 -18.28
N LEU A 364 14.34 1.49 -17.44
CA LEU A 364 14.46 1.96 -16.05
C LEU A 364 15.30 3.25 -15.95
N GLU A 365 16.30 3.42 -16.82
CA GLU A 365 17.19 4.59 -16.85
C GLU A 365 16.46 5.92 -17.14
N ASN A 366 15.38 5.89 -17.94
CA ASN A 366 14.63 7.11 -18.30
C ASN A 366 13.39 7.40 -17.44
N LYS A 367 12.91 6.46 -16.62
CA LYS A 367 11.72 6.67 -15.79
C LYS A 367 12.13 7.24 -14.44
N THR A 368 11.63 8.44 -14.12
CA THR A 368 11.84 9.03 -12.78
C THR A 368 10.99 8.28 -11.76
N VAL A 369 11.64 7.55 -10.86
CA VAL A 369 11.03 6.80 -9.76
C VAL A 369 10.54 7.77 -8.68
N VAL A 370 9.28 7.66 -8.31
CA VAL A 370 8.68 8.46 -7.22
C VAL A 370 8.97 7.77 -5.89
N VAL A 371 9.86 8.37 -5.11
CA VAL A 371 10.26 7.89 -3.79
C VAL A 371 9.41 8.62 -2.74
N THR A 372 8.50 7.91 -2.07
CA THR A 372 7.78 8.48 -0.93
C THR A 372 8.61 8.35 0.34
N THR A 373 8.59 9.40 1.16
CA THR A 373 9.23 9.42 2.48
C THR A 373 8.47 10.33 3.46
N ILE A 374 8.95 10.43 4.70
CA ILE A 374 8.35 11.22 5.77
C ILE A 374 9.42 12.09 6.45
N LEU A 375 9.06 13.30 6.85
CA LEU A 375 9.97 14.20 7.57
C LEU A 375 10.14 13.74 9.03
N GLU A 376 11.27 13.10 9.31
CA GLU A 376 11.64 12.63 10.64
C GLU A 376 13.16 12.74 10.80
N SER A 377 13.65 13.48 11.79
CA SER A 377 15.08 13.61 12.06
C SER A 377 15.63 12.33 12.72
N PRO A 378 16.81 11.81 12.33
CA PRO A 378 17.76 12.30 11.32
C PRO A 378 17.60 11.65 9.93
N TYR A 379 16.48 10.96 9.68
CA TYR A 379 16.25 10.20 8.45
C TYR A 379 16.03 11.12 7.25
N VAL A 380 15.10 12.05 7.35
CA VAL A 380 14.83 13.08 6.34
C VAL A 380 14.52 14.40 7.03
N MET A 381 15.29 15.42 6.71
CA MET A 381 15.21 16.76 7.24
C MET A 381 15.23 17.76 6.10
N MET A 382 14.67 18.94 6.34
CA MET A 382 14.81 20.05 5.42
C MET A 382 16.18 20.71 5.64
N LYS A 383 16.93 20.99 4.56
CA LYS A 383 18.15 21.80 4.64
C LYS A 383 17.80 23.21 5.11
N LYS A 384 18.72 23.88 5.81
CA LYS A 384 18.50 25.26 6.31
C LYS A 384 18.19 26.27 5.20
N ASN A 385 18.74 26.06 4.01
CA ASN A 385 18.57 26.89 2.81
C ASN A 385 17.60 26.25 1.79
N HIS A 386 16.63 25.45 2.24
CA HIS A 386 15.71 24.72 1.36
C HIS A 386 14.91 25.62 0.41
N GLU A 387 14.72 26.90 0.72
CA GLU A 387 14.02 27.86 -0.14
C GLU A 387 14.84 28.25 -1.39
N MET A 388 16.17 28.16 -1.29
CA MET A 388 17.10 28.47 -2.40
C MET A 388 17.40 27.26 -3.28
N LEU A 389 16.99 26.07 -2.84
CA LEU A 389 17.26 24.80 -3.51
C LEU A 389 15.97 24.26 -4.13
N GLU A 390 16.10 23.50 -5.20
CA GLU A 390 14.96 22.90 -5.90
C GLU A 390 15.08 21.37 -5.97
N GLY A 391 13.94 20.69 -6.06
CA GLY A 391 13.90 19.23 -6.20
C GLY A 391 14.38 18.47 -4.96
N ASN A 392 15.24 17.47 -5.18
CA ASN A 392 15.75 16.55 -4.15
C ASN A 392 16.75 17.23 -3.21
N GLU A 393 17.47 18.27 -3.68
CA GLU A 393 18.51 18.96 -2.91
C GLU A 393 18.01 19.70 -1.67
N ARG A 394 16.70 19.91 -1.57
CA ARG A 394 16.04 20.54 -0.42
C ARG A 394 16.09 19.68 0.85
N TYR A 395 16.30 18.38 0.68
CA TYR A 395 16.28 17.41 1.78
C TYR A 395 17.71 16.97 2.13
N GLU A 396 17.92 16.64 3.40
CA GLU A 396 19.16 16.03 3.92
C GLU A 396 18.82 14.97 4.99
N GLY A 397 19.69 13.97 5.16
CA GLY A 397 19.53 12.94 6.20
C GLY A 397 19.82 11.53 5.71
N TYR A 398 19.79 10.58 6.64
CA TYR A 398 20.19 9.19 6.39
C TYR A 398 19.44 8.53 5.21
N CYS A 399 18.13 8.72 5.10
CA CYS A 399 17.32 8.15 4.02
C CYS A 399 17.53 8.87 2.68
N VAL A 400 17.97 10.12 2.70
CA VAL A 400 18.31 10.88 1.48
C VAL A 400 19.60 10.32 0.89
N ASP A 401 20.62 10.11 1.73
CA ASP A 401 21.89 9.51 1.32
C ASP A 401 21.70 8.06 0.85
N LEU A 402 20.88 7.28 1.58
CA LEU A 402 20.53 5.92 1.19
C LEU A 402 19.81 5.87 -0.16
N ALA A 403 18.88 6.80 -0.42
CA ALA A 403 18.19 6.87 -1.71
C ALA A 403 19.16 7.18 -2.86
N ALA A 404 20.14 8.05 -2.63
CA ALA A 404 21.18 8.37 -3.61
C ALA A 404 22.07 7.16 -3.93
N GLU A 405 22.52 6.41 -2.93
CA GLU A 405 23.33 5.21 -3.16
C GLU A 405 22.54 4.10 -3.86
N ILE A 406 21.27 3.90 -3.51
CA ILE A 406 20.42 2.92 -4.21
C ILE A 406 20.21 3.33 -5.68
N ALA A 407 19.91 4.60 -5.94
CA ALA A 407 19.74 5.11 -7.28
C ALA A 407 21.02 4.97 -8.12
N LYS A 408 22.19 5.21 -7.52
CA LYS A 408 23.50 5.06 -8.16
C LYS A 408 23.83 3.61 -8.52
N HIS A 409 23.55 2.67 -7.63
CA HIS A 409 23.78 1.24 -7.90
C HIS A 409 22.77 0.63 -8.89
N CYS A 410 21.51 1.07 -8.82
CA CYS A 410 20.44 0.54 -9.66
C CYS A 410 20.29 1.27 -11.00
N GLY A 411 20.94 2.43 -11.18
CA GLY A 411 20.94 3.19 -12.44
C GLY A 411 19.63 3.89 -12.79
N PHE A 412 18.87 4.40 -11.81
CA PHE A 412 17.59 5.09 -12.08
C PHE A 412 17.56 6.54 -11.57
N LYS A 413 16.80 7.41 -12.25
CA LYS A 413 16.47 8.76 -11.77
C LYS A 413 15.35 8.69 -10.74
N TYR A 414 15.39 9.54 -9.72
CA TYR A 414 14.38 9.53 -8.66
C TYR A 414 13.96 10.93 -8.24
N LYS A 415 12.75 11.03 -7.69
CA LYS A 415 12.20 12.25 -7.10
C LYS A 415 11.70 11.94 -5.69
N LEU A 416 12.23 12.65 -4.70
CA LEU A 416 11.77 12.58 -3.33
C LEU A 416 10.43 13.31 -3.18
N THR A 417 9.47 12.64 -2.57
CA THR A 417 8.12 13.15 -2.28
C THR A 417 7.79 12.89 -0.82
N ILE A 418 7.18 13.88 -0.17
CA ILE A 418 6.74 13.75 1.22
C ILE A 418 5.30 13.23 1.22
N VAL A 419 5.04 12.22 2.04
CA VAL A 419 3.72 11.65 2.23
C VAL A 419 2.68 12.72 2.59
N GLY A 420 1.53 12.72 1.92
CA GLY A 420 0.57 13.83 2.03
C GLY A 420 -0.08 13.99 3.41
N ASP A 421 -0.33 12.89 4.14
CA ASP A 421 -1.01 12.91 5.44
C ASP A 421 -0.06 12.85 6.66
N GLY A 422 1.26 12.81 6.42
CA GLY A 422 2.27 12.74 7.48
C GLY A 422 2.25 11.44 8.29
N LYS A 423 1.70 10.34 7.75
CA LYS A 423 1.60 9.05 8.46
C LYS A 423 2.46 7.96 7.82
N TYR A 424 2.91 7.02 8.63
CA TYR A 424 3.65 5.83 8.16
C TYR A 424 2.77 4.88 7.35
N GLY A 425 1.56 4.63 7.84
CA GLY A 425 0.57 3.80 7.18
C GLY A 425 -0.02 2.75 8.13
N ALA A 426 -1.32 2.89 8.34
CA ALA A 426 -2.17 1.99 9.11
C ALA A 426 -3.44 1.71 8.32
N ARG A 427 -4.01 0.53 8.53
CA ARG A 427 -5.26 0.12 7.92
C ARG A 427 -6.42 0.59 8.80
N ASP A 428 -7.32 1.36 8.21
CA ASP A 428 -8.56 1.76 8.85
C ASP A 428 -9.43 0.52 9.18
N ALA A 429 -10.02 0.50 10.37
CA ALA A 429 -10.71 -0.69 10.88
C ALA A 429 -12.01 -0.98 10.12
N ASP A 430 -12.72 0.07 9.72
CA ASP A 430 -14.07 0.00 9.14
C ASP A 430 -13.99 -0.04 7.62
N THR A 431 -13.26 0.90 7.02
CA THR A 431 -13.15 1.03 5.56
C THR A 431 -12.10 0.09 4.95
N LYS A 432 -11.22 -0.49 5.79
CA LYS A 432 -10.07 -1.32 5.36
C LYS A 432 -9.07 -0.61 4.45
N ILE A 433 -9.15 0.72 4.35
CA ILE A 433 -8.29 1.56 3.52
C ILE A 433 -6.96 1.80 4.21
N TRP A 434 -5.87 1.75 3.44
CA TRP A 434 -4.55 2.14 3.92
C TRP A 434 -4.33 3.64 3.78
N ASN A 435 -3.78 4.26 4.83
CA ASN A 435 -3.29 5.63 4.82
C ASN A 435 -1.75 5.67 4.76
N GLY A 436 -1.15 6.86 4.84
CA GLY A 436 0.29 7.03 4.88
C GLY A 436 1.05 6.50 3.66
N MET A 437 2.35 6.28 3.85
CA MET A 437 3.26 5.79 2.81
C MET A 437 2.85 4.41 2.29
N VAL A 438 2.32 3.53 3.17
CA VAL A 438 1.79 2.22 2.75
C VAL A 438 0.65 2.40 1.73
N GLY A 439 -0.28 3.32 1.98
CA GLY A 439 -1.35 3.63 1.05
C GLY A 439 -0.82 4.18 -0.28
N GLU A 440 0.22 5.02 -0.27
CA GLU A 440 0.80 5.55 -1.50
C GLU A 440 1.40 4.46 -2.40
N LEU A 441 1.99 3.41 -1.82
CA LEU A 441 2.46 2.25 -2.59
C LEU A 441 1.31 1.35 -3.07
N VAL A 442 0.36 1.03 -2.19
CA VAL A 442 -0.78 0.15 -2.52
C VAL A 442 -1.64 0.74 -3.64
N TYR A 443 -1.85 2.06 -3.64
CA TYR A 443 -2.66 2.75 -4.64
C TYR A 443 -1.85 3.35 -5.80
N GLY A 444 -0.57 2.96 -5.95
CA GLY A 444 0.27 3.33 -7.09
C GLY A 444 0.59 4.83 -7.21
N LYS A 445 0.53 5.58 -6.10
CA LYS A 445 0.94 7.00 -6.05
C LYS A 445 2.46 7.14 -6.02
N ALA A 446 3.15 6.22 -5.34
CA ALA A 446 4.60 6.15 -5.24
C ALA A 446 5.11 4.79 -5.75
N ASP A 447 6.34 4.77 -6.25
CA ASP A 447 6.96 3.55 -6.81
C ASP A 447 7.81 2.80 -5.77
N ILE A 448 8.34 3.52 -4.77
CA ILE A 448 9.16 2.96 -3.69
C ILE A 448 9.06 3.86 -2.45
N ALA A 449 9.16 3.26 -1.25
CA ALA A 449 9.22 4.00 0.01
C ALA A 449 10.58 3.76 0.69
N ILE A 450 11.38 4.83 0.78
CA ILE A 450 12.65 4.85 1.49
C ILE A 450 12.47 5.77 2.71
N ALA A 451 12.19 5.15 3.85
CA ALA A 451 11.81 5.82 5.08
C ALA A 451 12.10 4.88 6.28
N PRO A 452 12.05 5.39 7.54
CA PRO A 452 12.08 4.54 8.74
C PRO A 452 10.76 3.76 8.89
N LEU A 453 10.48 2.85 7.94
CA LEU A 453 9.25 2.07 7.88
C LEU A 453 9.47 0.68 8.48
N THR A 454 8.89 0.44 9.66
CA THR A 454 8.97 -0.87 10.33
C THR A 454 8.31 -1.96 9.47
N ILE A 455 9.02 -3.07 9.28
CA ILE A 455 8.48 -4.28 8.67
C ILE A 455 7.49 -4.93 9.66
N THR A 456 6.27 -5.21 9.20
CA THR A 456 5.22 -5.84 10.01
C THR A 456 4.41 -6.80 9.14
N LEU A 457 3.89 -7.88 9.72
CA LEU A 457 3.08 -8.88 9.02
C LEU A 457 1.94 -8.27 8.20
N VAL A 458 1.16 -7.35 8.80
CA VAL A 458 0.01 -6.71 8.12
C VAL A 458 0.38 -5.83 6.94
N ARG A 459 1.61 -5.31 6.91
CA ARG A 459 2.10 -4.50 5.78
C ARG A 459 2.65 -5.40 4.70
N GLU A 460 3.37 -6.47 5.06
CA GLU A 460 3.89 -7.47 4.13
C GLU A 460 2.79 -8.17 3.31
N GLU A 461 1.56 -8.26 3.84
CA GLU A 461 0.41 -8.76 3.08
C GLU A 461 0.10 -7.91 1.83
N VAL A 462 0.34 -6.60 1.87
CA VAL A 462 -0.10 -5.62 0.84
C VAL A 462 1.04 -4.96 0.06
N ILE A 463 2.25 -4.96 0.59
CA ILE A 463 3.47 -4.40 -0.04
C ILE A 463 4.65 -5.34 0.23
N ASP A 464 5.64 -5.33 -0.65
CA ASP A 464 6.86 -6.12 -0.48
C ASP A 464 7.92 -5.30 0.26
N PHE A 465 8.65 -5.92 1.18
CA PHE A 465 9.75 -5.29 1.91
C PHE A 465 11.09 -5.88 1.54
N SER A 466 12.12 -5.02 1.47
CA SER A 466 13.52 -5.40 1.42
C SER A 466 13.95 -6.21 2.65
N LYS A 467 15.15 -6.80 2.60
CA LYS A 467 15.83 -7.19 3.85
C LYS A 467 16.03 -5.95 4.73
N PRO A 468 15.97 -6.10 6.07
CA PRO A 468 16.14 -4.95 6.95
C PRO A 468 17.51 -4.31 6.76
N PHE A 469 17.57 -2.99 6.59
CA PHE A 469 18.85 -2.25 6.55
C PHE A 469 19.29 -1.76 7.93
N MET A 470 18.37 -1.75 8.92
CA MET A 470 18.65 -1.29 10.27
C MET A 470 17.80 -2.08 11.27
N SER A 471 18.45 -2.72 12.24
CA SER A 471 17.79 -3.47 13.32
C SER A 471 17.52 -2.56 14.52
N LEU A 472 16.33 -2.71 15.12
CA LEU A 472 15.85 -1.86 16.21
C LEU A 472 14.81 -2.61 17.05
N GLY A 473 14.34 -1.98 18.12
CA GLY A 473 13.18 -2.47 18.87
C GLY A 473 12.50 -1.35 19.62
N ILE A 474 11.35 -1.64 20.25
CA ILE A 474 10.67 -0.69 21.12
C ILE A 474 11.55 -0.48 22.36
N SER A 475 11.80 0.79 22.68
CA SER A 475 12.58 1.22 23.82
C SER A 475 11.79 2.21 24.68
N ILE A 476 12.22 2.36 25.93
CA ILE A 476 11.59 3.26 26.89
C ILE A 476 12.44 4.53 26.98
N MET A 477 11.85 5.68 26.71
CA MET A 477 12.44 6.99 26.95
C MET A 477 11.88 7.58 28.23
N ILE A 478 12.77 7.96 29.13
CA ILE A 478 12.43 8.74 30.33
C ILE A 478 13.24 10.03 30.36
N LYS A 479 12.83 10.95 31.23
CA LYS A 479 13.65 12.12 31.55
C LYS A 479 14.87 11.66 32.34
N LYS A 480 16.05 12.09 31.94
CA LYS A 480 17.29 11.84 32.69
C LYS A 480 17.14 12.43 34.09
N PRO A 481 17.31 11.63 35.16
CA PRO A 481 17.17 12.13 36.51
C PRO A 481 18.21 13.20 36.76
N GLN A 482 17.78 14.30 37.37
CA GLN A 482 18.71 15.33 37.81
C GLN A 482 19.42 14.83 39.07
N LYS A 483 20.67 15.27 39.25
CA LYS A 483 21.43 15.03 40.48
C LYS A 483 20.59 15.48 41.67
N SER A 484 20.09 14.54 42.46
CA SER A 484 19.31 14.85 43.66
C SER A 484 20.22 15.52 44.67
N LYS A 485 19.81 16.67 45.20
CA LYS A 485 20.48 17.26 46.36
C LYS A 485 20.39 16.23 47.51
N PRO A 486 21.49 15.95 48.22
CA PRO A 486 21.45 15.03 49.35
C PRO A 486 20.37 15.47 50.34
N GLY A 487 19.60 14.49 50.85
CA GLY A 487 18.58 14.74 51.85
C GLY A 487 19.17 15.26 53.16
N VAL A 488 18.33 15.82 54.04
CA VAL A 488 18.77 16.39 55.34
C VAL A 488 19.55 15.38 56.19
N PHE A 489 19.25 14.08 56.03
CA PHE A 489 19.89 12.98 56.76
C PHE A 489 21.00 12.25 56.00
N SER A 490 21.48 12.78 54.87
CA SER A 490 22.46 12.08 54.03
C SER A 490 23.82 11.85 54.71
N PHE A 491 24.10 12.57 55.80
CA PHE A 491 25.28 12.31 56.64
C PHE A 491 25.23 10.93 57.33
N LEU A 492 24.08 10.28 57.43
CA LEU A 492 23.95 8.92 57.98
C LEU A 492 24.21 7.82 56.95
N ASP A 493 24.08 8.14 55.65
CA ASP A 493 24.23 7.19 54.52
C ASP A 493 25.61 6.49 54.42
N PRO A 494 26.75 7.05 54.88
CA PRO A 494 28.06 6.38 54.77
C PRO A 494 28.20 5.06 55.55
N LEU A 495 27.31 4.81 56.51
CA LEU A 495 27.22 3.56 57.25
C LEU A 495 25.79 3.00 57.13
N ALA A 496 25.69 1.69 56.91
CA ALA A 496 24.41 1.02 56.83
C ALA A 496 23.64 1.13 58.15
N TYR A 497 22.31 1.10 58.08
CA TYR A 497 21.43 1.21 59.24
C TYR A 497 21.72 0.14 60.30
N GLU A 498 22.05 -1.07 59.86
CA GLU A 498 22.43 -2.20 60.71
C GLU A 498 23.69 -1.89 61.52
N ILE A 499 24.68 -1.20 60.93
CA ILE A 499 25.92 -0.81 61.61
C ILE A 499 25.63 0.23 62.70
N TRP A 500 24.76 1.21 62.41
CA TRP A 500 24.33 2.19 63.40
C TRP A 500 23.68 1.53 64.62
N MET A 501 22.80 0.56 64.40
CA MET A 501 22.20 -0.22 65.48
C MET A 501 23.26 -0.99 66.29
N CYS A 502 24.22 -1.63 65.62
CA CYS A 502 25.32 -2.33 66.28
C CYS A 502 26.21 -1.40 67.11
N ILE A 503 26.49 -0.18 66.64
CA ILE A 503 27.26 0.82 67.39
C ILE A 503 26.54 1.20 68.69
N VAL A 504 25.22 1.41 68.64
CA VAL A 504 24.42 1.73 69.83
C VAL A 504 24.43 0.57 70.83
N PHE A 505 24.25 -0.67 70.37
CA PHE A 505 24.32 -1.84 71.25
C PHE A 505 25.72 -2.07 71.83
N ALA A 506 26.76 -1.91 71.03
CA ALA A 506 28.15 -2.04 71.48
C ALA A 506 28.51 -0.95 72.50
N TYR A 507 28.06 0.30 72.29
CA TYR A 507 28.22 1.40 73.23
C TYR A 507 27.63 1.06 74.60
N ILE A 508 26.35 0.66 74.64
CA ILE A 508 25.69 0.27 75.90
C ILE A 508 26.39 -0.94 76.53
N GLY A 509 26.72 -1.95 75.72
CA GLY A 509 27.39 -3.17 76.18
C GLY A 509 28.75 -2.89 76.83
N VAL A 510 29.58 -2.05 76.22
CA VAL A 510 30.88 -1.67 76.76
C VAL A 510 30.73 -0.83 78.02
N SER A 511 29.78 0.10 78.09
CA SER A 511 29.53 0.87 79.31
C SER A 511 29.08 -0.01 80.48
N VAL A 512 28.25 -1.03 80.23
CA VAL A 512 27.84 -2.00 81.25
C VAL A 512 29.01 -2.89 81.68
N VAL A 513 29.80 -3.42 80.74
CA VAL A 513 30.97 -4.24 81.05
C VAL A 513 31.99 -3.44 81.85
N LEU A 514 32.25 -2.19 81.48
CA LEU A 514 33.18 -1.31 82.18
C LEU A 514 32.67 -0.98 83.58
N PHE A 515 31.37 -0.70 83.74
CA PHE A 515 30.75 -0.53 85.06
C PHE A 515 30.92 -1.77 85.95
N LEU A 516 30.68 -2.97 85.43
CA LEU A 516 30.83 -4.22 86.19
C LEU A 516 32.29 -4.48 86.57
N VAL A 517 33.22 -4.36 85.61
CA VAL A 517 34.66 -4.57 85.86
C VAL A 517 35.17 -3.58 86.90
N SER A 518 34.78 -2.30 86.80
CA SER A 518 35.15 -1.28 87.77
C SER A 518 34.51 -1.52 89.14
N ARG A 519 33.29 -2.08 89.19
CA ARG A 519 32.60 -2.40 90.45
C ARG A 519 33.23 -3.57 91.20
N PHE A 520 33.74 -4.57 90.49
CA PHE A 520 34.26 -5.83 91.05
C PHE A 520 35.78 -5.90 91.20
N SER A 521 36.54 -5.02 90.52
CA SER A 521 37.99 -4.99 90.64
C SER A 521 38.43 -4.20 91.89
N PRO A 522 39.08 -4.83 92.89
CA PRO A 522 39.48 -4.14 94.12
C PRO A 522 40.49 -3.00 93.87
N TYR A 523 41.23 -3.07 92.76
CA TYR A 523 42.24 -2.08 92.36
C TYR A 523 41.66 -0.77 91.80
N GLU A 524 40.34 -0.70 91.59
CA GLU A 524 39.62 0.54 91.19
C GLU A 524 38.97 1.27 92.36
N TRP A 525 38.94 0.68 93.55
CA TRP A 525 38.41 1.30 94.78
C TRP A 525 39.53 2.03 95.51
N HIS A 526 39.36 3.32 95.80
CA HIS A 526 40.32 4.10 96.58
C HIS A 526 39.72 4.45 97.94
N THR A 527 40.51 4.34 98.99
CA THR A 527 40.16 4.90 100.30
C THR A 527 40.68 6.33 100.32
N GLU A 528 39.81 7.34 100.32
CA GLU A 528 40.29 8.71 100.49
C GLU A 528 40.87 8.85 101.91
N GLU A 529 42.18 9.06 102.02
CA GLU A 529 42.76 9.64 103.23
C GLU A 529 42.55 11.15 103.14
N PHE A 530 41.63 11.67 103.97
CA PHE A 530 41.46 13.11 104.13
C PHE A 530 42.77 13.70 104.69
N GLU A 531 43.43 14.57 103.92
CA GLU A 531 44.40 15.54 104.46
C GLU A 531 43.63 16.62 105.26
N ASP A 532 43.13 16.27 106.44
CA ASP A 532 43.11 17.17 107.59
C ASP A 532 42.81 16.38 108.88
N GLY A 533 43.70 16.54 109.87
CA GLY A 533 43.79 15.67 111.05
C GLY A 533 42.62 15.75 112.03
N ARG A 534 41.50 15.09 111.74
CA ARG A 534 40.51 14.67 112.74
C ARG A 534 40.00 13.26 112.47
N GLU A 535 40.30 12.37 113.41
CA GLU A 535 39.80 10.99 113.45
C GLU A 535 38.26 10.96 113.44
N THR A 536 37.69 10.40 112.38
CA THR A 536 36.36 9.77 112.42
C THR A 536 36.35 8.63 111.42
N GLN A 537 36.13 7.40 111.91
CA GLN A 537 36.09 6.18 111.11
C GLN A 537 34.86 6.16 110.19
N SER A 538 35.06 6.44 108.90
CA SER A 538 34.22 5.91 107.82
C SER A 538 35.14 5.61 106.64
N SER A 539 35.52 4.33 106.49
CA SER A 539 36.21 3.85 105.29
C SER A 539 35.22 3.81 104.13
N GLU A 540 34.88 4.96 103.57
CA GLU A 540 34.07 5.05 102.37
C GLU A 540 35.04 4.95 101.19
N SER A 541 35.17 3.73 100.66
CA SER A 541 35.95 3.51 99.47
C SER A 541 35.16 4.06 98.27
N THR A 542 35.70 5.08 97.61
CA THR A 542 35.04 5.74 96.47
C THR A 542 35.50 5.08 95.17
N ASN A 543 34.55 4.93 94.25
CA ASN A 543 34.81 4.44 92.90
C ASN A 543 34.24 5.46 91.91
N GLU A 544 35.12 6.09 91.14
CA GLU A 544 34.76 7.13 90.18
C GLU A 544 33.95 6.59 89.00
N PHE A 545 33.93 5.27 88.75
CA PHE A 545 33.17 4.63 87.68
C PHE A 545 31.79 4.15 88.13
N GLY A 546 30.87 5.09 88.35
CA GLY A 546 29.42 4.81 88.40
C GLY A 546 28.83 4.53 87.00
N ILE A 547 27.58 4.04 86.92
CA ILE A 547 26.93 3.68 85.64
C ILE A 547 26.92 4.84 84.62
N PHE A 548 26.69 6.06 85.12
CA PHE A 548 26.69 7.27 84.29
C PHE A 548 28.11 7.66 83.85
N ASN A 549 29.09 7.51 84.74
CA ASN A 549 30.49 7.83 84.45
C ASN A 549 31.10 6.80 83.47
N SER A 550 30.69 5.54 83.52
CA SER A 550 31.04 4.52 82.51
C SER A 550 30.41 4.83 81.15
N LEU A 551 29.15 5.27 81.10
CA LEU A 551 28.50 5.74 79.85
C LEU A 551 29.18 6.99 79.29
N TRP A 552 29.57 7.92 80.17
CA TRP A 552 30.27 9.14 79.82
C TRP A 552 31.67 8.86 79.27
N PHE A 553 32.41 7.96 79.92
CA PHE A 553 33.72 7.49 79.44
C PHE A 553 33.63 6.83 78.06
N SER A 554 32.68 5.89 77.88
CA SER A 554 32.48 5.24 76.59
C SER A 554 32.08 6.22 75.47
N LEU A 555 31.32 7.27 75.79
CA LEU A 555 30.89 8.29 74.84
C LEU A 555 32.04 9.24 74.48
N GLY A 556 32.79 9.72 75.48
CA GLY A 556 33.98 10.56 75.25
C GLY A 556 35.04 9.85 74.41
N ALA A 557 35.28 8.56 74.71
CA ALA A 557 36.13 7.69 73.91
C ALA A 557 35.63 7.50 72.46
N PHE A 558 34.32 7.53 72.24
CA PHE A 558 33.72 7.46 70.90
C PHE A 558 33.79 8.79 70.16
N MET A 559 33.65 9.92 70.84
CA MET A 559 33.75 11.25 70.22
C MET A 559 35.20 11.75 70.05
N GLN A 560 36.20 10.94 70.41
CA GLN A 560 37.62 11.32 70.44
C GLN A 560 37.92 12.54 71.34
N GLN A 561 37.05 12.80 72.31
CA GLN A 561 37.21 13.85 73.31
C GLN A 561 37.59 13.13 74.60
N GLY A 562 38.85 13.24 75.02
CA GLY A 562 39.37 12.57 76.21
C GLY A 562 38.48 12.81 77.44
N CYS A 563 38.47 11.86 78.36
CA CYS A 563 37.71 11.96 79.60
C CYS A 563 38.66 12.23 80.78
N ASP A 564 38.23 13.02 81.75
CA ASP A 564 39.02 13.30 82.97
C ASP A 564 39.21 12.05 83.84
N ILE A 565 38.32 11.07 83.71
CA ILE A 565 38.37 9.78 84.40
C ILE A 565 38.99 8.69 83.50
N SER A 566 39.88 7.87 84.06
CA SER A 566 40.52 6.77 83.32
C SER A 566 40.58 5.47 84.15
N PRO A 567 40.31 4.30 83.55
CA PRO A 567 40.32 3.04 84.28
C PRO A 567 41.74 2.71 84.76
N ARG A 568 41.88 2.44 86.06
CA ARG A 568 43.18 2.10 86.68
C ARG A 568 43.48 0.61 86.63
N SER A 569 42.45 -0.23 86.73
CA SER A 569 42.63 -1.69 86.72
C SER A 569 43.08 -2.20 85.36
N LEU A 570 43.89 -3.27 85.35
CA LEU A 570 44.35 -3.90 84.11
C LEU A 570 43.15 -4.36 83.25
N SER A 571 42.13 -4.94 83.87
CA SER A 571 40.90 -5.40 83.21
C SER A 571 40.11 -4.24 82.58
N GLY A 572 39.94 -3.12 83.30
CA GLY A 572 39.25 -1.93 82.77
C GLY A 572 40.02 -1.27 81.63
N ARG A 573 41.35 -1.26 81.69
CA ARG A 573 42.22 -0.76 80.61
C ARG A 573 42.16 -1.60 79.35
N ILE A 574 42.04 -2.92 79.46
CA ILE A 574 41.86 -3.80 78.30
C ILE A 574 40.52 -3.51 77.62
N VAL A 575 39.43 -3.38 78.39
CA VAL A 575 38.10 -3.03 77.84
C VAL A 575 38.13 -1.66 77.15
N GLY A 576 38.72 -0.65 77.80
CA GLY A 576 38.89 0.68 77.22
C GLY A 576 39.78 0.69 75.98
N GLY A 577 40.87 -0.08 75.96
CA GLY A 577 41.79 -0.19 74.83
C GLY A 577 41.15 -0.86 73.60
N VAL A 578 40.36 -1.92 73.79
CA VAL A 578 39.59 -2.54 72.70
C VAL A 578 38.51 -1.59 72.18
N TRP A 579 37.83 -0.86 73.08
CA TRP A 579 36.87 0.16 72.70
C TRP A 579 37.53 1.26 71.87
N TRP A 580 38.68 1.80 72.29
CA TRP A 580 39.43 2.78 71.51
C TRP A 580 39.84 2.29 70.13
N PHE A 581 40.29 1.03 70.01
CA PHE A 581 40.61 0.46 68.71
C PHE A 581 39.37 0.34 67.83
N PHE A 582 38.24 -0.08 68.41
CA PHE A 582 36.96 -0.13 67.71
C PHE A 582 36.49 1.25 67.24
N THR A 583 36.50 2.27 68.11
CA THR A 583 36.06 3.63 67.76
C THR A 583 36.97 4.25 66.70
N LEU A 584 38.28 4.02 66.77
CA LEU A 584 39.23 4.45 65.75
C LEU A 584 38.89 3.86 64.38
N ILE A 585 38.66 2.54 64.28
CA ILE A 585 38.30 1.88 63.01
C ILE A 585 36.99 2.43 62.46
N ILE A 586 35.96 2.56 63.30
CA ILE A 586 34.64 3.03 62.86
C ILE A 586 34.70 4.46 62.33
N ILE A 587 35.37 5.37 63.03
CA ILE A 587 35.47 6.78 62.61
C ILE A 587 36.34 6.91 61.35
N SER A 588 37.45 6.16 61.27
CA SER A 588 38.26 6.12 60.05
C SER A 588 37.49 5.56 58.86
N SER A 589 36.66 4.53 59.04
CA SER A 589 35.82 3.99 57.97
C SER A 589 34.70 4.93 57.58
N TYR A 590 34.04 5.59 58.55
CA TYR A 590 33.01 6.58 58.28
C TYR A 590 33.57 7.77 57.47
N THR A 591 34.73 8.30 57.89
CA THR A 591 35.39 9.42 57.19
C THR A 591 35.84 9.03 55.78
N ALA A 592 36.35 7.81 55.58
CA ALA A 592 36.69 7.29 54.26
C ALA A 592 35.46 7.13 53.35
N ASN A 593 34.38 6.54 53.85
CA ASN A 593 33.15 6.34 53.08
C ASN A 593 32.43 7.67 52.79
N LEU A 594 32.43 8.61 53.72
CA LEU A 594 31.87 9.94 53.52
C LEU A 594 32.63 10.69 52.40
N ALA A 595 33.97 10.62 52.40
CA ALA A 595 34.77 11.18 51.32
C ALA A 595 34.46 10.53 49.96
N ALA A 596 34.22 9.21 49.92
CA ALA A 596 33.81 8.51 48.71
C ALA A 596 32.39 8.91 48.25
N PHE A 597 31.46 9.10 49.18
CA PHE A 597 30.08 9.48 48.87
C PHE A 597 29.97 10.92 48.34
N LEU A 598 30.78 11.84 48.88
CA LEU A 598 30.86 13.22 48.40
C LEU A 598 31.54 13.35 47.03
N THR A 599 32.36 12.36 46.64
CA THR A 599 33.03 12.36 45.33
C THR A 599 32.23 11.65 44.24
N VAL A 600 31.37 10.70 44.60
CA VAL A 600 30.58 9.89 43.64
C VAL A 600 29.08 10.06 43.85
N GLU A 601 28.49 11.04 43.16
CA GLU A 601 27.03 11.16 43.04
C GLU A 601 26.50 10.15 42.01
N ARG A 602 25.92 9.03 42.46
CA ARG A 602 25.28 8.06 41.56
C ARG A 602 23.88 8.56 41.14
N MET A 603 23.62 8.55 39.84
CA MET A 603 22.27 8.74 39.32
C MET A 603 21.50 7.43 39.44
N VAL A 604 20.40 7.43 40.20
CA VAL A 604 19.52 6.26 40.32
C VAL A 604 18.32 6.45 39.38
N SER A 605 18.08 5.49 38.49
CA SER A 605 16.89 5.48 37.64
C SER A 605 15.72 4.86 38.41
N PRO A 606 14.54 5.49 38.45
CA PRO A 606 13.36 4.89 39.09
C PRO A 606 12.81 3.64 38.36
N ILE A 607 13.15 3.47 37.08
CA ILE A 607 12.66 2.40 36.21
C ILE A 607 13.85 1.81 35.45
N GLU A 608 13.92 0.47 35.41
CA GLU A 608 14.92 -0.26 34.62
C GLU A 608 14.27 -1.11 33.51
N SER A 609 13.00 -1.50 33.67
CA SER A 609 12.31 -2.43 32.79
C SER A 609 10.86 -2.04 32.48
N ALA A 610 10.25 -2.69 31.48
CA ALA A 610 8.82 -2.53 31.21
C ALA A 610 7.94 -3.18 32.29
N GLU A 611 8.44 -4.22 32.96
CA GLU A 611 7.77 -4.84 34.09
C GLU A 611 7.54 -3.81 35.21
N ASP A 612 8.54 -2.96 35.49
CA ASP A 612 8.42 -1.92 36.52
C ASP A 612 7.33 -0.91 36.16
N LEU A 613 7.28 -0.47 34.90
CA LEU A 613 6.20 0.40 34.40
C LEU A 613 4.82 -0.23 34.57
N SER A 614 4.70 -1.55 34.38
CA SER A 614 3.42 -2.26 34.51
C SER A 614 2.97 -2.49 35.95
N LYS A 615 3.89 -2.42 36.92
CA LYS A 615 3.62 -2.65 38.36
C LYS A 615 3.19 -1.37 39.08
N GLN A 616 3.61 -0.21 38.59
CA GLN A 616 3.32 1.09 39.19
C GLN A 616 2.39 1.95 38.32
N THR A 617 1.76 2.95 38.92
CA THR A 617 0.83 3.88 38.24
C THR A 617 1.25 5.35 38.36
N GLU A 618 2.35 5.64 39.04
CA GLU A 618 2.81 7.02 39.29
C GLU A 618 3.42 7.67 38.05
N ILE A 619 4.13 6.87 37.25
CA ILE A 619 4.72 7.28 35.97
C ILE A 619 3.81 6.77 34.85
N ALA A 620 3.11 7.69 34.20
CA ALA A 620 2.28 7.37 33.04
C ALA A 620 3.16 7.00 31.83
N TYR A 621 2.65 6.20 30.90
CA TYR A 621 3.37 5.86 29.68
C TYR A 621 2.45 5.73 28.48
N GLY A 622 2.98 6.02 27.29
CA GLY A 622 2.23 5.95 26.05
C GLY A 622 3.10 5.87 24.79
N THR A 623 2.45 5.75 23.64
CA THR A 623 3.06 5.55 22.31
C THR A 623 2.50 6.54 21.29
N LEU A 624 3.03 6.49 20.06
CA LEU A 624 2.46 7.22 18.92
C LEU A 624 1.08 6.65 18.51
N ASP A 625 0.11 7.53 18.28
CA ASP A 625 -1.29 7.16 18.06
C ASP A 625 -1.55 6.35 16.77
N SER A 626 -0.76 6.58 15.72
CA SER A 626 -0.82 5.88 14.42
C SER A 626 0.48 5.10 14.12
N GLY A 627 1.12 4.52 15.14
CA GLY A 627 2.38 3.79 15.02
C GLY A 627 2.26 2.26 15.10
N SER A 628 3.28 1.57 14.57
CA SER A 628 3.44 0.10 14.71
C SER A 628 3.57 -0.32 16.19
N THR A 629 4.16 0.52 17.04
CA THR A 629 4.29 0.31 18.48
C THR A 629 2.93 0.20 19.19
N LYS A 630 1.95 1.03 18.82
CA LYS A 630 0.60 0.95 19.39
C LYS A 630 -0.10 -0.35 19.03
N GLU A 631 -0.01 -0.75 17.76
CA GLU A 631 -0.62 -2.00 17.29
C GLU A 631 0.08 -3.24 17.88
N PHE A 632 1.40 -3.16 18.13
CA PHE A 632 2.15 -4.19 18.85
C PHE A 632 1.54 -4.46 20.23
N PHE A 633 1.35 -3.42 21.05
CA PHE A 633 0.75 -3.59 22.38
C PHE A 633 -0.71 -4.08 22.29
N ARG A 634 -1.49 -3.60 21.31
CA ARG A 634 -2.87 -4.04 21.09
C ARG A 634 -2.98 -5.53 20.75
N ARG A 635 -2.04 -6.08 19.99
CA ARG A 635 -2.05 -7.48 19.54
C ARG A 635 -1.25 -8.42 20.43
N SER A 636 -0.39 -7.88 21.28
CA SER A 636 0.48 -8.68 22.14
C SER A 636 -0.31 -9.63 23.02
N LYS A 637 0.24 -10.83 23.22
CA LYS A 637 -0.31 -11.88 24.10
C LYS A 637 0.52 -12.09 25.36
N ILE A 638 1.61 -11.33 25.51
CA ILE A 638 2.47 -11.40 26.69
C ILE A 638 1.80 -10.62 27.83
N ALA A 639 1.63 -11.25 28.99
CA ALA A 639 0.86 -10.70 30.11
C ALA A 639 1.30 -9.29 30.55
N VAL A 640 2.61 -9.01 30.57
CA VAL A 640 3.16 -7.69 30.91
C VAL A 640 2.68 -6.63 29.91
N PHE A 641 2.77 -6.92 28.61
CA PHE A 641 2.40 -5.99 27.53
C PHE A 641 0.89 -5.83 27.39
N ASP A 642 0.11 -6.88 27.65
CA ASP A 642 -1.36 -6.80 27.67
C ASP A 642 -1.86 -5.95 28.85
N LYS A 643 -1.21 -6.05 30.02
CA LYS A 643 -1.46 -5.16 31.16
C LYS A 643 -1.15 -3.70 30.81
N MET A 644 -0.01 -3.46 30.15
CA MET A 644 0.37 -2.12 29.67
C MET A 644 -0.64 -1.57 28.65
N TRP A 645 -1.11 -2.41 27.71
CA TRP A 645 -2.13 -2.02 26.73
C TRP A 645 -3.46 -1.67 27.41
N THR A 646 -3.88 -2.48 28.39
CA THR A 646 -5.10 -2.23 29.14
C THR A 646 -5.05 -0.88 29.84
N TYR A 647 -3.92 -0.56 30.49
CA TYR A 647 -3.67 0.76 31.08
C TYR A 647 -3.72 1.87 30.01
N MET A 648 -2.98 1.74 28.91
CA MET A 648 -2.93 2.77 27.87
C MET A 648 -4.31 3.03 27.23
N ARG A 649 -5.14 1.98 27.11
CA ARG A 649 -6.51 2.09 26.57
C ARG A 649 -7.46 2.81 27.53
N SER A 650 -7.30 2.62 28.85
CA SER A 650 -8.18 3.20 29.87
C SER A 650 -7.63 4.50 30.48
N ALA A 651 -6.46 4.96 30.08
CA ALA A 651 -5.81 6.12 30.69
C ALA A 651 -6.49 7.43 30.29
N GLU A 652 -6.90 8.20 31.30
CA GLU A 652 -7.44 9.56 31.16
C GLU A 652 -6.56 10.56 31.93
N PRO A 653 -6.03 11.62 31.29
CA PRO A 653 -6.14 11.97 29.87
C PRO A 653 -5.31 11.05 28.95
N SER A 654 -5.61 11.07 27.65
CA SER A 654 -4.93 10.22 26.65
C SER A 654 -3.40 10.25 26.79
N VAL A 655 -2.81 9.06 26.88
CA VAL A 655 -1.36 8.86 26.93
C VAL A 655 -0.73 8.81 25.54
N PHE A 656 -1.53 8.67 24.49
CA PHE A 656 -1.07 8.65 23.10
C PHE A 656 -0.78 10.07 22.59
N VAL A 657 0.23 10.18 21.72
CA VAL A 657 0.64 11.44 21.09
C VAL A 657 0.54 11.34 19.56
N ARG A 658 0.40 12.48 18.88
CA ARG A 658 0.23 12.51 17.41
C ARG A 658 1.56 12.51 16.66
N THR A 659 2.60 13.11 17.24
CA THR A 659 3.95 13.19 16.64
C THR A 659 5.03 12.77 17.62
N THR A 660 6.18 12.32 17.11
CA THR A 660 7.33 11.96 17.95
C THR A 660 7.82 13.14 18.79
N ALA A 661 7.85 14.35 18.21
CA ALA A 661 8.28 15.56 18.91
C ALA A 661 7.36 15.92 20.09
N GLU A 662 6.05 15.68 19.97
CA GLU A 662 5.09 15.86 21.06
C GLU A 662 5.39 14.90 22.22
N GLY A 663 5.65 13.63 21.93
CA GLY A 663 6.04 12.62 22.92
C GLY A 663 7.32 12.99 23.67
N VAL A 664 8.36 13.38 22.95
CA VAL A 664 9.64 13.84 23.53
C VAL A 664 9.43 15.07 24.42
N ALA A 665 8.69 16.07 23.94
CA ALA A 665 8.41 17.28 24.73
C ALA A 665 7.59 16.95 25.99
N ARG A 666 6.65 16.01 25.92
CA ARG A 666 5.86 15.54 27.05
C ARG A 666 6.74 14.89 28.12
N VAL A 667 7.68 14.02 27.75
CA VAL A 667 8.67 13.43 28.68
C VAL A 667 9.48 14.54 29.37
N ARG A 668 9.99 15.49 28.58
CA ARG A 668 10.83 16.59 29.11
C ARG A 668 10.09 17.47 30.12
N LYS A 669 8.82 17.77 29.87
CA LYS A 669 7.98 18.63 30.71
C LYS A 669 7.41 17.92 31.95
N SER A 670 7.23 16.61 31.89
CA SER A 670 6.56 15.83 32.95
C SER A 670 7.44 15.53 34.17
N LYS A 671 8.67 16.06 34.26
CA LYS A 671 9.59 15.91 35.40
C LYS A 671 9.74 14.44 35.88
N GLY A 672 9.80 13.49 34.95
CA GLY A 672 9.92 12.06 35.26
C GLY A 672 8.61 11.32 35.55
N LYS A 673 7.44 11.95 35.41
CA LYS A 673 6.11 11.33 35.58
C LYS A 673 5.48 10.82 34.28
N TYR A 674 6.21 10.88 33.16
CA TYR A 674 5.78 10.30 31.89
C TYR A 674 6.95 9.63 31.18
N ALA A 675 6.74 8.39 30.74
CA ALA A 675 7.65 7.63 29.89
C ALA A 675 7.06 7.49 28.47
N TYR A 676 7.92 7.58 27.46
CA TYR A 676 7.49 7.48 26.07
C TYR A 676 8.09 6.24 25.41
N LEU A 677 7.24 5.44 24.79
CA LEU A 677 7.62 4.20 24.13
C LEU A 677 7.77 4.45 22.63
N LEU A 678 9.01 4.35 22.14
CA LEU A 678 9.39 4.61 20.75
C LEU A 678 10.51 3.68 20.31
N GLU A 679 10.83 3.68 19.02
CA GLU A 679 11.89 2.86 18.46
C GLU A 679 13.29 3.29 18.98
N SER A 680 14.15 2.31 19.23
CA SER A 680 15.45 2.49 19.92
C SER A 680 16.38 3.45 19.19
N THR A 681 16.39 3.42 17.86
CA THR A 681 17.18 4.31 17.01
C THR A 681 16.85 5.78 17.26
N MET A 682 15.55 6.09 17.37
CA MET A 682 15.08 7.44 17.65
C MET A 682 15.37 7.84 19.10
N ASN A 683 15.26 6.91 20.04
CA ASN A 683 15.58 7.18 21.44
C ASN A 683 17.06 7.54 21.63
N GLU A 684 17.96 6.73 21.06
CA GLU A 684 19.41 6.97 21.07
C GLU A 684 19.78 8.28 20.36
N TYR A 685 19.13 8.58 19.24
CA TYR A 685 19.31 9.87 18.57
C TYR A 685 18.92 11.05 19.47
N ILE A 686 17.73 11.02 20.08
CA ILE A 686 17.22 12.12 20.91
C ILE A 686 18.04 12.30 22.19
N GLU A 687 18.55 11.21 22.78
CA GLU A 687 19.47 11.24 23.92
C GLU A 687 20.74 12.04 23.63
N GLN A 688 21.27 11.98 22.41
CA GLN A 688 22.45 12.74 21.98
C GLN A 688 22.15 14.21 21.63
N ARG A 689 20.89 14.64 21.64
CA ARG A 689 20.51 16.03 21.31
C ARG A 689 20.45 16.89 22.56
N LYS A 690 20.90 18.14 22.42
CA LYS A 690 20.73 19.17 23.46
C LYS A 690 19.24 19.26 23.86
N PRO A 691 18.92 19.38 25.17
CA PRO A 691 19.84 19.58 26.30
C PRO A 691 20.35 18.28 26.98
N CYS A 692 20.30 17.12 26.30
CA CYS A 692 20.73 15.82 26.83
C CYS A 692 19.97 15.40 28.10
N ASP A 693 18.66 15.70 28.15
CA ASP A 693 17.80 15.52 29.31
C ASP A 693 16.85 14.32 29.22
N THR A 694 17.05 13.47 28.21
CA THR A 694 16.36 12.18 28.03
C THR A 694 17.38 11.04 28.15
N MET A 695 16.91 9.85 28.51
CA MET A 695 17.73 8.65 28.53
C MET A 695 16.92 7.42 28.13
N LYS A 696 17.56 6.49 27.44
CA LYS A 696 17.03 5.14 27.22
C LYS A 696 17.20 4.31 28.49
N VAL A 697 16.15 3.57 28.87
CA VAL A 697 16.20 2.59 29.97
C VAL A 697 15.83 1.19 29.51
N GLY A 698 16.52 0.20 30.09
CA GLY A 698 16.33 -1.21 29.78
C GLY A 698 16.81 -1.62 28.38
N GLY A 699 16.62 -2.91 28.10
CA GLY A 699 16.80 -3.46 26.76
C GLY A 699 15.63 -3.12 25.83
N ASN A 700 15.77 -3.48 24.55
CA ASN A 700 14.65 -3.40 23.62
C ASN A 700 13.60 -4.48 23.96
N LEU A 701 12.32 -4.15 23.81
CA LEU A 701 11.20 -5.03 24.15
C LEU A 701 10.89 -6.07 23.06
N ASP A 702 11.37 -5.82 21.85
CA ASP A 702 11.23 -6.69 20.69
C ASP A 702 12.43 -6.53 19.73
N SER A 703 12.44 -7.36 18.68
CA SER A 703 13.40 -7.27 17.59
C SER A 703 12.65 -6.99 16.29
N LYS A 704 12.93 -5.83 15.71
CA LYS A 704 12.31 -5.26 14.51
C LYS A 704 13.40 -4.74 13.58
N GLY A 705 13.01 -4.37 12.37
CA GLY A 705 13.90 -3.65 11.48
C GLY A 705 13.15 -2.76 10.50
N TYR A 706 13.86 -1.74 10.02
CA TYR A 706 13.39 -0.95 8.88
C TYR A 706 13.75 -1.63 7.57
N GLY A 707 12.79 -1.67 6.66
CA GLY A 707 12.97 -2.16 5.31
C GLY A 707 12.48 -1.13 4.30
N ILE A 708 13.05 -1.19 3.11
CA ILE A 708 12.56 -0.44 1.96
C ILE A 708 11.34 -1.14 1.43
N ALA A 709 10.26 -0.40 1.18
CA ALA A 709 9.04 -1.00 0.69
C ALA A 709 8.79 -0.67 -0.78
N THR A 710 8.30 -1.67 -1.52
CA THR A 710 7.87 -1.53 -2.92
C THR A 710 6.43 -2.03 -3.08
N PRO A 711 5.68 -1.56 -4.08
CA PRO A 711 4.41 -2.17 -4.45
C PRO A 711 4.59 -3.67 -4.70
N LYS A 712 3.59 -4.46 -4.33
CA LYS A 712 3.64 -5.92 -4.43
C LYS A 712 3.86 -6.36 -5.88
N GLY A 713 4.83 -7.24 -6.12
CA GLY A 713 5.16 -7.72 -7.47
C GLY A 713 5.90 -6.71 -8.35
N SER A 714 6.39 -5.59 -7.79
CA SER A 714 7.18 -4.62 -8.53
C SER A 714 8.53 -5.20 -8.99
N SER A 715 8.96 -4.87 -10.21
CA SER A 715 10.28 -5.24 -10.74
C SER A 715 11.44 -4.61 -9.95
N LEU A 716 11.19 -3.49 -9.26
CA LEU A 716 12.17 -2.84 -8.39
C LEU A 716 12.51 -3.68 -7.17
N SER A 717 11.62 -4.57 -6.73
CA SER A 717 11.83 -5.40 -5.54
C SER A 717 13.13 -6.22 -5.69
N GLY A 718 13.24 -7.04 -6.73
CA GLY A 718 14.38 -7.92 -7.03
C GLY A 718 15.73 -7.20 -7.11
N VAL A 719 15.77 -6.01 -7.72
CA VAL A 719 17.00 -5.21 -7.87
C VAL A 719 17.39 -4.58 -6.53
N THR A 720 16.42 -3.97 -5.83
CA THR A 720 16.67 -3.32 -4.53
C THR A 720 17.11 -4.34 -3.48
N PHE A 721 16.57 -5.55 -3.50
CA PHE A 721 16.95 -6.65 -2.61
C PHE A 721 18.45 -7.02 -2.71
N LYS A 722 18.99 -7.06 -3.93
CA LYS A 722 20.41 -7.38 -4.16
C LYS A 722 21.31 -6.21 -3.78
N THR A 723 20.94 -5.00 -4.19
CA THR A 723 21.73 -3.79 -3.94
C THR A 723 21.93 -3.51 -2.45
N LEU A 724 20.91 -3.75 -1.62
CA LEU A 724 20.97 -3.49 -0.18
C LEU A 724 22.06 -4.33 0.53
N LEU A 725 22.30 -5.56 0.07
CA LEU A 725 23.39 -6.41 0.59
C LEU A 725 24.78 -5.87 0.22
N PHE A 726 24.92 -5.21 -0.93
CA PHE A 726 26.18 -4.60 -1.35
C PHE A 726 26.44 -3.26 -0.64
N VAL A 727 25.41 -2.41 -0.51
CA VAL A 727 25.53 -1.07 0.08
C VAL A 727 25.72 -1.12 1.60
N CYS A 728 25.17 -2.13 2.29
CA CYS A 728 25.31 -2.24 3.75
C CYS A 728 26.50 -3.11 4.21
N CYS A 729 27.13 -3.90 3.33
CA CYS A 729 28.28 -4.74 3.69
C CYS A 729 29.62 -4.29 3.11
N GLY A 730 29.64 -3.34 2.17
CA GLY A 730 30.84 -2.65 1.70
C GLY A 730 31.08 -1.39 2.50
#